data_AF-A0A3M1HVV8-F1
#
_entry.id   AF-A0A3M1HVV8-F1
#
_cell.length_a   1.000
_cell.length_b   1.000
_cell.length_c   1.000
_cell.angle_alpha   90.00
_cell.angle_beta   90.00
_cell.angle_gamma   90.00
#
_symmetry.space_group_name_H-M   'P 1'
#
loop_
_entity.id
_entity.type
_entity.pdbx_description
1 polymer ?
#
loop_
_entity_poly.entity_id
_entity_poly.type
_entity_poly.pdbx_seq_one_letter_code
_entity_poly.pdbx_strand_id
1 'polypeptide(L)'
;MEWIGEILGKLGNYSWNLPLIFLLVGTGALFTFILWFIQARRFGHALRIIRGDYDNPEDEGDITHFQALCAALSATIGVGNIAGVATAIHMGGPGAVFWMWVTAFVGMATKYATCLLSQKYRYVHEDGTVSGGPMYYIEKGLGPRFKWLAILFAFCAAVASFGGGNMVQSNSMTDAFINYFGTPRLTLGKPLAELNDGQGIRQAIGEDFRIITQSGQKITIDIGNTKNLGQWIALINNHPDNKGKRLDVEWKKNRFLFHDLTLGKGEFRVLPKGPGFAELQIKSLSSSTRIIETAPLPYNFLVLNDGRGFTPTPGKELWFRLSDGSTIGIDLEGITTPEQLIKAIREHPGNRLVLASIHYDQKHLRIRDFTKGDQTFRLEPVNSQVSIFGFTQENSPEPRRVFSKKAEKELTQSTPLAIWNHGAPLSFGEGEDLEIHLQNGKTFYIDLDGLKKVGEFLSAVNHHPENKNLVLAQIQGPYLVLTDLSQGQETFYVRSYSPILKDFWFFQSRATKERPNIIQNQTPERMAWRVLLGLFIAISVGLVIVGGIRRIGQVASKLVPFMCVLYILGALTILFLNYDKIPEAFGLIFYHAFHSTGAVEGGFMGATVLLTLQWGVKRAVFSNEAGLGSAPIAHAAAKTKEPVREGLVAMTGPFIDTIVICTMTALVIIVTDQWALGENGAALTQDAFTVGLPFYGLGGLIVALGLILFAFSTSISWSYYGDRCVEYLFGEKAIMPYRWIFCGFLFIGAVWSLKPVWDFADFTMAAMAFPNLIGTIALSGVVISMTKDYFSRPQIPWKK
;
A
#
# COMPACT_ATOMS: atom_id res chain seq x y z
N MET A 1 6.95 18.72 -15.34
CA MET A 1 7.23 17.36 -14.85
C MET A 1 5.97 16.63 -14.38
N GLU A 2 5.00 17.30 -13.74
CA GLU A 2 3.69 16.69 -13.39
C GLU A 2 2.93 16.15 -14.61
N TRP A 3 2.97 16.85 -15.75
CA TRP A 3 2.40 16.38 -17.01
C TRP A 3 2.99 15.03 -17.47
N ILE A 4 4.27 14.77 -17.19
CA ILE A 4 4.91 13.48 -17.48
C ILE A 4 4.33 12.42 -16.56
N GLY A 5 4.19 12.71 -15.26
CA GLY A 5 3.55 11.82 -14.29
C GLY A 5 2.10 11.50 -14.65
N GLU A 6 1.30 12.48 -15.08
CA GLU A 6 -0.09 12.27 -15.51
C GLU A 6 -0.18 11.42 -16.79
N ILE A 7 0.68 11.66 -17.77
CA ILE A 7 0.73 10.86 -18.99
C ILE A 7 1.16 9.44 -18.66
N LEU A 8 2.21 9.27 -17.86
CA LEU A 8 2.69 7.94 -17.44
C LEU A 8 1.64 7.20 -16.61
N GLY A 9 0.93 7.87 -15.71
CA GLY A 9 -0.17 7.28 -14.95
C GLY A 9 -1.34 6.85 -15.84
N LYS A 10 -1.72 7.67 -16.83
CA LYS A 10 -2.74 7.30 -17.83
C LYS A 10 -2.29 6.12 -18.69
N LEU A 11 -1.04 6.12 -19.15
CA LEU A 11 -0.47 5.04 -19.95
C LEU A 11 -0.32 3.76 -19.13
N GLY A 12 0.13 3.83 -17.89
CA GLY A 12 0.23 2.69 -16.97
C GLY A 12 -1.13 2.06 -16.68
N ASN A 13 -2.15 2.87 -16.39
CA ASN A 13 -3.52 2.40 -16.24
C ASN A 13 -4.07 1.78 -17.54
N TYR A 14 -3.74 2.37 -18.69
CA TYR A 14 -4.17 1.83 -19.98
C TYR A 14 -3.45 0.53 -20.36
N SER A 15 -2.19 0.39 -19.94
CA SER A 15 -1.34 -0.76 -20.27
C SER A 15 -1.77 -2.03 -19.53
N TRP A 16 -2.30 -1.89 -18.32
CA TRP A 16 -2.85 -3.01 -17.54
C TRP A 16 -4.35 -3.24 -17.76
N ASN A 17 -4.88 -2.80 -18.90
CA ASN A 17 -6.26 -3.09 -19.27
C ASN A 17 -6.47 -4.58 -19.60
N LEU A 18 -7.75 -4.96 -19.68
CA LEU A 18 -8.20 -6.32 -19.97
C LEU A 18 -7.45 -7.02 -21.12
N PRO A 19 -7.14 -6.39 -22.27
CA PRO A 19 -6.46 -7.09 -23.36
C PRO A 19 -5.10 -7.69 -22.99
N LEU A 20 -4.26 -6.95 -22.24
CA LEU A 20 -2.95 -7.46 -21.83
C LEU A 20 -3.10 -8.57 -20.78
N ILE A 21 -4.03 -8.41 -19.84
CA ILE A 21 -4.36 -9.44 -18.84
C ILE A 21 -4.80 -10.73 -19.53
N PHE A 22 -5.72 -10.64 -20.51
CA PHE A 22 -6.16 -11.80 -21.28
C PHE A 22 -5.01 -12.41 -22.08
N LEU A 23 -4.12 -11.61 -22.65
CA LEU A 23 -2.95 -12.14 -23.35
C LEU A 23 -1.98 -12.85 -22.41
N LEU A 24 -1.67 -12.28 -21.24
CA LEU A 24 -0.77 -12.85 -20.24
C LEU A 24 -1.31 -14.16 -19.66
N VAL A 25 -2.51 -14.11 -19.08
CA VAL A 25 -3.17 -15.27 -18.44
C VAL A 25 -3.55 -16.29 -19.52
N GLY A 26 -4.04 -15.86 -20.67
CA GLY A 26 -4.40 -16.72 -21.79
C GLY A 26 -3.21 -17.46 -22.39
N THR A 27 -2.04 -16.81 -22.49
CA THR A 27 -0.80 -17.49 -22.92
C THR A 27 -0.38 -18.57 -21.91
N GLY A 28 -0.47 -18.27 -20.61
CA GLY A 28 -0.18 -19.26 -19.57
C GLY A 28 -1.16 -20.43 -19.59
N ALA A 29 -2.45 -20.15 -19.79
CA ALA A 29 -3.47 -21.17 -19.94
C ALA A 29 -3.21 -22.04 -21.17
N LEU A 30 -2.92 -21.42 -22.32
CA LEU A 30 -2.53 -22.12 -23.55
C LEU A 30 -1.36 -23.07 -23.30
N PHE A 31 -0.24 -22.60 -22.74
CA PHE A 31 0.91 -23.46 -22.45
C PHE A 31 0.60 -24.54 -21.42
N THR A 32 -0.21 -24.22 -20.41
CA THR A 32 -0.67 -25.20 -19.42
C THR A 32 -1.40 -26.34 -20.11
N PHE A 33 -2.33 -26.07 -21.03
CA PHE A 33 -3.08 -27.11 -21.72
C PHE A 33 -2.26 -27.87 -22.76
N ILE A 34 -1.51 -27.19 -23.64
CA ILE A 34 -0.75 -27.86 -24.71
C ILE A 34 0.43 -28.69 -24.18
N LEU A 35 1.00 -28.30 -23.04
CA LEU A 35 2.03 -29.06 -22.33
C LEU A 35 1.44 -30.01 -21.28
N TRP A 36 0.11 -30.15 -21.25
CA TRP A 36 -0.65 -31.08 -20.42
C TRP A 36 -0.32 -30.93 -18.92
N PHE A 37 -0.48 -29.72 -18.36
CA PHE A 37 -0.19 -29.40 -16.95
C PHE A 37 1.23 -29.77 -16.50
N ILE A 38 2.23 -29.36 -17.29
CA ILE A 38 3.65 -29.68 -17.03
C ILE A 38 4.11 -29.24 -15.63
N GLN A 39 3.62 -28.10 -15.15
CA GLN A 39 3.95 -27.54 -13.84
C GLN A 39 3.53 -28.44 -12.67
N ALA A 40 2.47 -29.23 -12.84
CA ALA A 40 2.04 -30.19 -11.82
C ALA A 40 2.76 -31.54 -11.98
N ARG A 41 2.86 -32.06 -13.21
CA ARG A 41 3.39 -33.41 -13.46
C ARG A 41 4.91 -33.52 -13.34
N ARG A 42 5.64 -32.45 -13.65
CA ARG A 42 7.12 -32.47 -13.77
C ARG A 42 7.82 -31.65 -12.68
N PHE A 43 7.08 -31.17 -11.68
CA PHE A 43 7.64 -30.41 -10.56
C PHE A 43 8.74 -31.17 -9.81
N GLY A 44 8.53 -32.46 -9.52
CA GLY A 44 9.55 -33.29 -8.86
C GLY A 44 10.83 -33.47 -9.68
N HIS A 45 10.76 -33.38 -11.01
CA HIS A 45 11.96 -33.39 -11.85
C HIS A 45 12.71 -32.05 -11.79
N ALA A 46 11.99 -30.93 -11.75
CA ALA A 46 12.59 -29.61 -11.54
C ALA A 46 13.41 -29.56 -10.24
N LEU A 47 12.88 -30.09 -9.14
CA LEU A 47 13.59 -30.14 -7.85
C LEU A 47 14.89 -30.94 -7.92
N ARG A 48 14.92 -32.06 -8.66
CA ARG A 48 16.16 -32.84 -8.88
C ARG A 48 17.21 -32.08 -9.69
N ILE A 49 16.77 -31.31 -10.69
CA ILE A 49 17.66 -30.44 -11.46
C ILE A 49 18.23 -29.34 -10.57
N ILE A 50 17.40 -28.68 -9.76
CA ILE A 50 17.82 -27.64 -8.81
C ILE A 50 18.82 -28.17 -7.78
N ARG A 51 18.67 -29.42 -7.34
CA ARG A 51 19.60 -30.10 -6.42
C ARG A 51 21.00 -30.33 -7.04
N GLY A 52 21.11 -30.22 -8.37
CA GLY A 52 22.34 -30.46 -9.11
C GLY A 52 22.54 -31.91 -9.54
N ASP A 53 21.48 -32.73 -9.52
CA ASP A 53 21.55 -34.14 -9.97
C ASP A 53 21.88 -34.25 -11.47
N TYR A 54 21.72 -33.15 -12.23
CA TYR A 54 21.94 -33.07 -13.68
C TYR A 54 23.01 -32.04 -14.07
N ASP A 55 23.73 -31.48 -13.09
CA ASP A 55 24.77 -30.47 -13.32
C ASP A 55 26.05 -31.13 -13.86
N ASN A 56 26.37 -30.88 -15.13
CA ASN A 56 27.64 -31.28 -15.73
C ASN A 56 28.58 -30.06 -15.80
N PRO A 57 29.77 -30.10 -15.16
CA PRO A 57 30.74 -28.99 -15.19
C PRO A 57 31.19 -28.57 -16.59
N GLU A 58 31.21 -29.53 -17.52
CA GLU A 58 31.62 -29.38 -18.93
C GLU A 58 30.52 -28.80 -19.84
N ASP A 59 29.31 -28.58 -19.31
CA ASP A 59 28.25 -27.94 -20.09
C ASP A 59 28.50 -26.43 -20.20
N GLU A 60 28.24 -25.89 -21.40
CA GLU A 60 28.33 -24.47 -21.70
C GLU A 60 27.37 -23.64 -20.85
N GLY A 61 27.86 -22.53 -20.31
CA GLY A 61 27.10 -21.60 -19.46
C GLY A 61 28.00 -20.97 -18.39
N ASP A 62 27.48 -19.93 -17.73
CA ASP A 62 28.22 -19.17 -16.74
C ASP A 62 27.99 -19.64 -15.30
N ILE A 63 26.78 -20.14 -15.01
CA ILE A 63 26.32 -20.43 -13.65
C ILE A 63 25.52 -21.74 -13.58
N THR A 64 25.39 -22.31 -12.38
CA THR A 64 24.59 -23.53 -12.13
C THR A 64 23.09 -23.26 -12.26
N HIS A 65 22.29 -24.33 -12.40
CA HIS A 65 20.82 -24.25 -12.37
C HIS A 65 20.29 -23.54 -11.10
N PHE A 66 20.86 -23.87 -9.93
CA PHE A 66 20.48 -23.23 -8.67
C PHE A 66 20.83 -21.74 -8.64
N GLN A 67 22.01 -21.35 -9.14
CA GLN A 67 22.41 -19.96 -9.21
C GLN A 67 21.55 -19.17 -10.21
N ALA A 68 21.18 -19.76 -11.35
CA ALA A 68 20.27 -19.14 -12.31
C ALA A 68 18.88 -18.94 -11.71
N LEU A 69 18.35 -19.95 -11.00
CA LEU A 69 17.11 -19.82 -10.24
C LEU A 69 17.21 -18.72 -9.18
N CYS A 70 18.28 -18.67 -8.39
CA CYS A 70 18.44 -17.64 -7.37
C CYS A 70 18.57 -16.25 -7.99
N ALA A 71 19.30 -16.09 -9.09
CA ALA A 71 19.39 -14.82 -9.81
C ALA A 71 18.03 -14.37 -10.37
N ALA A 72 17.22 -15.31 -10.88
CA ALA A 72 15.87 -15.02 -11.31
C ALA A 72 14.93 -14.71 -10.14
N LEU A 73 15.04 -15.45 -9.04
CA LEU A 73 14.25 -15.25 -7.82
C LEU A 73 14.59 -13.96 -7.10
N SER A 74 15.83 -13.48 -7.11
CA SER A 74 16.15 -12.17 -6.53
C SER A 74 15.50 -11.03 -7.31
N ALA A 75 15.25 -11.19 -8.61
CA ALA A 75 14.49 -10.22 -9.40
C ALA A 75 13.00 -10.22 -9.04
N THR A 76 12.42 -11.39 -8.76
CA THR A 76 10.96 -11.53 -8.52
C THR A 76 10.58 -11.38 -7.06
N ILE A 77 11.40 -11.92 -6.15
CA ILE A 77 11.21 -11.83 -4.70
C ILE A 77 11.73 -10.46 -4.24
N GLY A 78 10.85 -9.48 -4.33
CA GLY A 78 11.13 -8.06 -4.16
C GLY A 78 10.11 -7.38 -3.25
N VAL A 79 10.11 -6.05 -3.28
CA VAL A 79 9.10 -5.21 -2.61
C VAL A 79 7.67 -5.59 -3.03
N GLY A 80 7.49 -6.18 -4.22
CA GLY A 80 6.21 -6.68 -4.72
C GLY A 80 5.56 -7.76 -3.83
N ASN A 81 6.33 -8.65 -3.20
CA ASN A 81 5.79 -9.72 -2.36
C ASN A 81 5.30 -9.24 -1.00
N ILE A 82 5.76 -8.06 -0.57
CA ILE A 82 5.41 -7.42 0.70
C ILE A 82 4.37 -6.34 0.40
N ALA A 83 4.81 -5.24 -0.22
CA ALA A 83 3.95 -4.10 -0.52
C ALA A 83 2.94 -4.39 -1.63
N GLY A 84 3.31 -5.14 -2.67
CA GLY A 84 2.41 -5.41 -3.80
C GLY A 84 1.21 -6.27 -3.42
N VAL A 85 1.40 -7.28 -2.56
CA VAL A 85 0.30 -8.09 -2.00
C VAL A 85 -0.63 -7.23 -1.15
N ALA A 86 -0.07 -6.42 -0.25
CA ALA A 86 -0.83 -5.48 0.54
C ALA A 86 -1.66 -4.51 -0.33
N THR A 87 -1.07 -3.97 -1.39
CA THR A 87 -1.78 -3.12 -2.35
C THR A 87 -2.87 -3.87 -3.10
N ALA A 88 -2.64 -5.15 -3.47
CA ALA A 88 -3.65 -5.98 -4.09
C ALA A 88 -4.87 -6.16 -3.18
N ILE A 89 -4.64 -6.44 -1.89
CA ILE A 89 -5.70 -6.62 -0.90
C ILE A 89 -6.41 -5.29 -0.61
N HIS A 90 -5.68 -4.19 -0.49
CA HIS A 90 -6.27 -2.88 -0.24
C HIS A 90 -7.18 -2.40 -1.39
N MET A 91 -6.74 -2.59 -2.65
CA MET A 91 -7.44 -2.10 -3.84
C MET A 91 -8.46 -3.09 -4.42
N GLY A 92 -8.14 -4.37 -4.39
CA GLY A 92 -8.95 -5.45 -4.97
C GLY A 92 -9.63 -6.33 -3.93
N GLY A 93 -9.32 -6.17 -2.65
CA GLY A 93 -9.86 -6.99 -1.58
C GLY A 93 -9.09 -8.31 -1.41
N PRO A 94 -9.38 -9.07 -0.33
CA PRO A 94 -8.83 -10.41 -0.11
C PRO A 94 -8.93 -11.35 -1.32
N GLY A 95 -9.98 -11.20 -2.14
CA GLY A 95 -10.18 -11.99 -3.36
C GLY A 95 -9.12 -11.81 -4.44
N ALA A 96 -8.35 -10.71 -4.41
CA ALA A 96 -7.27 -10.49 -5.35
C ALA A 96 -6.20 -11.58 -5.24
N VAL A 97 -6.01 -12.14 -4.04
CA VAL A 97 -5.04 -13.20 -3.73
C VAL A 97 -5.37 -14.48 -4.52
N PHE A 98 -6.65 -14.83 -4.67
CA PHE A 98 -7.07 -15.96 -5.51
C PHE A 98 -6.62 -15.79 -6.97
N TRP A 99 -6.86 -14.60 -7.54
CA TRP A 99 -6.45 -14.30 -8.90
C TRP A 99 -4.92 -14.21 -9.04
N MET A 100 -4.21 -13.87 -7.97
CA MET A 100 -2.75 -14.01 -7.93
C MET A 100 -2.32 -15.47 -8.06
N TRP A 101 -2.97 -16.41 -7.37
CA TRP A 101 -2.67 -17.84 -7.48
C TRP A 101 -2.94 -18.39 -8.88
N VAL A 102 -4.10 -18.06 -9.46
CA VAL A 102 -4.44 -18.47 -10.83
C VAL A 102 -3.38 -18.00 -11.81
N THR A 103 -3.01 -16.72 -11.71
CA THR A 103 -1.98 -16.11 -12.58
C THR A 103 -0.62 -16.76 -12.41
N ALA A 104 -0.21 -17.04 -11.17
CA ALA A 104 1.05 -17.72 -10.90
C ALA A 104 1.06 -19.15 -11.47
N PHE A 105 -0.01 -19.91 -11.24
CA PHE A 105 -0.11 -21.30 -11.68
C PHE A 105 -0.01 -21.44 -13.21
N VAL A 106 -0.74 -20.60 -13.96
CA VAL A 106 -0.63 -20.60 -15.42
C VAL A 106 0.67 -19.96 -15.90
N GLY A 107 1.17 -18.97 -15.14
CA GLY A 107 2.43 -18.29 -15.37
C GLY A 107 3.65 -19.21 -15.27
N MET A 108 3.59 -20.28 -14.45
CA MET A 108 4.62 -21.33 -14.40
C MET A 108 4.86 -21.93 -15.80
N ALA A 109 3.79 -22.21 -16.56
CA ALA A 109 3.91 -22.78 -17.91
C ALA A 109 4.45 -21.76 -18.92
N THR A 110 4.06 -20.48 -18.83
CA THR A 110 4.66 -19.42 -19.65
C THR A 110 6.15 -19.28 -19.38
N LYS A 111 6.55 -19.28 -18.10
CA LYS A 111 7.95 -19.14 -17.69
C LYS A 111 8.79 -20.34 -18.11
N TYR A 112 8.22 -21.55 -18.06
CA TYR A 112 8.81 -22.74 -18.65
C TYR A 112 9.13 -22.53 -20.14
N ALA A 113 8.14 -22.10 -20.91
CA ALA A 113 8.26 -21.92 -22.35
C ALA A 113 9.31 -20.84 -22.72
N THR A 114 9.26 -19.68 -22.07
CA THR A 114 10.18 -18.57 -22.37
C THR A 114 11.62 -18.91 -21.99
N CYS A 115 11.86 -19.57 -20.86
CA CYS A 115 13.21 -19.94 -20.42
C CYS A 115 13.80 -21.07 -21.27
N LEU A 116 12.98 -22.04 -21.70
CA LEU A 116 13.38 -23.06 -22.67
C LEU A 116 13.80 -22.41 -24.00
N LEU A 117 13.00 -21.48 -24.54
CA LEU A 117 13.34 -20.79 -25.78
C LEU A 117 14.61 -19.96 -25.63
N SER A 118 14.76 -19.26 -24.50
CA SER A 118 15.96 -18.48 -24.20
C SER A 118 17.23 -19.34 -24.18
N GLN A 119 17.17 -20.52 -23.54
CA GLN A 119 18.27 -21.47 -23.58
C GLN A 119 18.55 -22.01 -24.99
N LYS A 120 17.51 -22.33 -25.77
CA LYS A 120 17.68 -22.81 -27.14
C LYS A 120 18.38 -21.79 -28.04
N TYR A 121 18.00 -20.52 -27.94
CA TYR A 121 18.42 -19.46 -28.87
C TYR A 121 19.47 -18.51 -28.28
N ARG A 122 20.06 -18.85 -27.13
CA ARG A 122 21.15 -18.06 -26.53
C ARG A 122 22.33 -17.89 -27.49
N TYR A 123 23.10 -16.84 -27.28
CA TYR A 123 24.36 -16.58 -27.93
C TYR A 123 25.49 -16.90 -26.94
N VAL A 124 26.47 -17.66 -27.38
CA VAL A 124 27.68 -17.96 -26.61
C VAL A 124 28.79 -17.13 -27.21
N HIS A 125 29.41 -16.29 -26.39
CA HIS A 125 30.52 -15.42 -26.77
C HIS A 125 31.83 -16.19 -26.86
N GLU A 126 32.83 -15.60 -27.53
CA GLU A 126 34.15 -16.21 -27.66
C GLU A 126 34.87 -16.38 -26.30
N ASP A 127 34.54 -15.53 -25.32
CA ASP A 127 35.05 -15.62 -23.95
C ASP A 127 34.32 -16.67 -23.08
N GLY A 128 33.34 -17.38 -23.67
CA GLY A 128 32.53 -18.39 -23.01
C GLY A 128 31.35 -17.86 -22.20
N THR A 129 31.14 -16.53 -22.14
CA THR A 129 29.95 -15.96 -21.52
C THR A 129 28.72 -16.13 -22.41
N VAL A 130 27.54 -16.07 -21.80
CA VAL A 130 26.28 -16.34 -22.51
C VAL A 130 25.32 -15.16 -22.40
N SER A 131 24.69 -14.82 -23.54
CA SER A 131 23.62 -13.83 -23.62
C SER A 131 22.38 -14.45 -24.25
N GLY A 132 21.26 -14.39 -23.54
CA GLY A 132 19.98 -14.91 -24.01
C GLY A 132 18.80 -14.08 -23.50
N GLY A 133 17.62 -14.40 -23.99
CA GLY A 133 16.38 -13.72 -23.65
C GLY A 133 15.43 -13.60 -24.84
N PRO A 134 14.29 -12.91 -24.66
CA PRO A 134 13.28 -12.77 -25.71
C PRO A 134 13.77 -12.10 -26.98
N MET A 135 14.64 -11.11 -26.90
CA MET A 135 15.26 -10.50 -28.09
C MET A 135 15.96 -11.54 -28.97
N TYR A 136 16.65 -12.51 -28.39
CA TYR A 136 17.38 -13.53 -29.14
C TYR A 136 16.45 -14.59 -29.74
N TYR A 137 15.49 -15.13 -29.00
CA TYR A 137 14.59 -16.13 -29.58
C TYR A 137 13.57 -15.53 -30.54
N ILE A 138 13.20 -14.25 -30.39
CA ILE A 138 12.37 -13.57 -31.37
C ILE A 138 13.14 -13.42 -32.68
N GLU A 139 14.38 -12.91 -32.64
CA GLU A 139 15.17 -12.72 -33.87
C GLU A 139 15.61 -14.05 -34.51
N LYS A 140 16.18 -14.97 -33.73
CA LYS A 140 16.71 -16.25 -34.26
C LYS A 140 15.62 -17.29 -34.50
N GLY A 141 14.54 -17.27 -33.71
CA GLY A 141 13.47 -18.25 -33.79
C GLY A 141 12.42 -17.90 -34.84
N LEU A 142 11.96 -16.64 -34.88
CA LEU A 142 10.96 -16.19 -35.88
C LEU A 142 11.61 -15.69 -37.17
N GLY A 143 12.90 -15.36 -37.13
CA GLY A 143 13.68 -14.91 -38.26
C GLY A 143 13.76 -13.38 -38.42
N PRO A 144 14.55 -12.89 -39.39
CA PRO A 144 14.93 -11.48 -39.51
C PRO A 144 13.74 -10.51 -39.67
N ARG A 145 12.62 -10.98 -40.22
CA ARG A 145 11.38 -10.18 -40.38
C ARG A 145 10.81 -9.69 -39.04
N PHE A 146 11.09 -10.39 -37.94
CA PHE A 146 10.62 -10.04 -36.60
C PHE A 146 11.68 -9.35 -35.74
N LYS A 147 12.83 -8.97 -36.33
CA LYS A 147 13.90 -8.26 -35.62
C LYS A 147 13.43 -6.97 -34.95
N TRP A 148 12.49 -6.24 -35.56
CA TRP A 148 11.90 -5.03 -34.96
C TRP A 148 11.20 -5.33 -33.62
N LEU A 149 10.62 -6.52 -33.47
CA LEU A 149 9.96 -6.96 -32.24
C LEU A 149 10.97 -7.31 -31.16
N ALA A 150 12.11 -7.89 -31.54
CA ALA A 150 13.25 -8.14 -30.65
C ALA A 150 13.88 -6.83 -30.14
N ILE A 151 14.07 -5.85 -31.04
CA ILE A 151 14.54 -4.50 -30.69
C ILE A 151 13.56 -3.81 -29.74
N LEU A 152 12.26 -3.90 -30.01
CA LEU A 152 11.23 -3.34 -29.14
C LEU A 152 11.28 -3.95 -27.73
N PHE A 153 11.38 -5.28 -27.63
CA PHE A 153 11.55 -5.95 -26.34
C PHE A 153 12.80 -5.45 -25.61
N ALA A 154 13.96 -5.48 -26.27
CA ALA A 154 15.23 -5.10 -25.66
C ALA A 154 15.21 -3.64 -25.19
N PHE A 155 14.65 -2.74 -25.99
CA PHE A 155 14.52 -1.33 -25.61
C PHE A 155 13.62 -1.16 -24.39
N CYS A 156 12.41 -1.75 -24.41
CA CYS A 156 11.47 -1.65 -23.29
C CYS A 156 12.04 -2.28 -22.01
N ALA A 157 12.69 -3.44 -22.09
CA ALA A 157 13.30 -4.11 -20.94
C ALA A 157 14.51 -3.34 -20.38
N ALA A 158 15.37 -2.79 -21.24
CA ALA A 158 16.47 -1.93 -20.82
C ALA A 158 15.96 -0.68 -20.09
N VAL A 159 14.90 -0.04 -20.59
CA VAL A 159 14.28 1.12 -19.94
C VAL A 159 13.57 0.72 -18.63
N ALA A 160 12.83 -0.40 -18.64
CA ALA A 160 12.12 -0.93 -17.46
C ALA A 160 13.07 -1.23 -16.29
N SER A 161 14.32 -1.62 -16.60
CA SER A 161 15.34 -1.89 -15.59
C SER A 161 15.63 -0.69 -14.68
N PHE A 162 15.51 0.55 -15.18
CA PHE A 162 15.68 1.77 -14.39
C PHE A 162 14.47 2.10 -13.52
N GLY A 163 13.29 1.58 -13.86
CA GLY A 163 12.06 1.75 -13.09
C GLY A 163 11.97 0.72 -11.95
N GLY A 164 11.26 -0.38 -12.24
CA GLY A 164 10.88 -1.39 -11.24
C GLY A 164 12.07 -2.12 -10.62
N GLY A 165 13.17 -2.30 -11.37
CA GLY A 165 14.38 -2.95 -10.89
C GLY A 165 15.35 -2.04 -10.12
N ASN A 166 15.18 -0.71 -10.18
CA ASN A 166 16.22 0.23 -9.75
C ASN A 166 15.66 1.33 -8.84
N MET A 167 15.06 2.38 -9.41
CA MET A 167 14.65 3.55 -8.62
C MET A 167 13.57 3.20 -7.59
N VAL A 168 12.63 2.33 -7.97
CA VAL A 168 11.58 1.82 -7.06
C VAL A 168 12.21 1.06 -5.88
N GLN A 169 13.21 0.23 -6.16
CA GLN A 169 13.86 -0.61 -5.15
C GLN A 169 14.71 0.24 -4.20
N SER A 170 15.55 1.15 -4.72
CA SER A 170 16.41 1.97 -3.87
C SER A 170 15.63 2.92 -2.97
N ASN A 171 14.52 3.47 -3.48
CA ASN A 171 13.63 4.27 -2.65
C ASN A 171 12.97 3.42 -1.56
N SER A 172 12.45 2.24 -1.91
CA SER A 172 11.81 1.34 -0.93
C SER A 172 12.79 0.91 0.17
N MET A 173 14.05 0.63 -0.16
CA MET A 173 15.11 0.37 0.84
C MET A 173 15.31 1.57 1.76
N THR A 174 15.40 2.75 1.18
CA THR A 174 15.66 4.00 1.89
C THR A 174 14.50 4.33 2.82
N ASP A 175 13.27 4.18 2.35
CA ASP A 175 12.05 4.40 3.14
C ASP A 175 11.93 3.38 4.26
N ALA A 176 12.16 2.09 3.99
CA ALA A 176 12.16 1.05 5.02
C ALA A 176 13.20 1.36 6.11
N PHE A 177 14.41 1.78 5.70
CA PHE A 177 15.47 2.13 6.65
C PHE A 177 15.11 3.38 7.46
N ILE A 178 14.69 4.47 6.82
CA ILE A 178 14.40 5.73 7.51
C ILE A 178 13.19 5.58 8.45
N ASN A 179 12.16 4.86 8.00
CA ASN A 179 10.94 4.67 8.79
C ASN A 179 11.16 3.81 10.03
N TYR A 180 12.11 2.88 9.98
CA TYR A 180 12.41 1.99 11.11
C TYR A 180 13.60 2.49 11.96
N PHE A 181 14.71 2.91 11.34
CA PHE A 181 15.97 3.27 12.01
C PHE A 181 16.27 4.80 12.04
N GLY A 182 15.81 5.57 11.04
CA GLY A 182 16.33 6.92 10.77
C GLY A 182 15.83 8.04 11.67
N THR A 183 14.69 7.87 12.35
CA THR A 183 14.22 8.78 13.42
C THR A 183 13.28 8.02 14.35
N PRO A 184 13.32 8.23 15.68
CA PRO A 184 12.46 7.51 16.61
C PRO A 184 10.99 7.90 16.39
N ARG A 185 10.22 7.08 15.65
CA ARG A 185 8.77 7.06 15.84
C ARG A 185 8.52 6.61 17.29
N LEU A 186 7.87 7.44 18.11
CA LEU A 186 7.30 7.00 19.38
C LEU A 186 6.13 6.06 19.08
N THR A 187 6.47 4.80 18.78
CA THR A 187 5.52 3.70 18.66
C THR A 187 5.05 3.27 20.04
N LEU A 188 3.84 2.69 20.12
CA LEU A 188 3.24 2.20 21.36
C LEU A 188 4.13 1.22 22.14
N GLY A 189 5.11 0.59 21.48
CA GLY A 189 6.05 -0.36 22.05
C GLY A 189 7.36 0.22 22.60
N LYS A 190 7.62 1.53 22.49
CA LYS A 190 8.87 2.12 23.01
C LYS A 190 8.93 2.11 24.55
N PRO A 191 10.09 1.82 25.17
CA PRO A 191 10.26 1.96 26.61
C PRO A 191 9.93 3.38 27.06
N LEU A 192 9.25 3.53 28.20
CA LEU A 192 9.01 4.87 28.79
C LEU A 192 10.33 5.61 29.07
N ALA A 193 11.42 4.87 29.23
CA ALA A 193 12.78 5.37 29.35
C ALA A 193 13.30 6.15 28.12
N GLU A 194 12.64 6.05 26.97
CA GLU A 194 12.99 6.80 25.75
C GLU A 194 12.10 8.04 25.53
N LEU A 195 11.11 8.28 26.39
CA LEU A 195 10.37 9.54 26.41
C LEU A 195 11.25 10.65 27.00
N ASN A 196 10.95 11.91 26.65
CA ASN A 196 11.71 13.09 27.09
C ASN A 196 13.17 13.11 26.59
N ASP A 197 13.36 13.12 25.26
CA ASP A 197 14.68 13.23 24.61
C ASP A 197 15.72 12.18 25.07
N GLY A 198 15.25 10.98 25.44
CA GLY A 198 16.11 9.87 25.89
C GLY A 198 16.53 9.93 27.37
N GLN A 199 15.96 10.84 28.17
CA GLN A 199 16.19 10.88 29.62
C GLN A 199 15.29 9.94 30.43
N GLY A 200 14.21 9.46 29.80
CA GLY A 200 13.25 8.56 30.41
C GLY A 200 12.32 9.20 31.43
N ILE A 201 11.48 8.36 32.03
CA ILE A 201 10.57 8.73 33.12
C ILE A 201 11.07 8.02 34.38
N ARG A 202 11.37 8.79 35.43
CA ARG A 202 11.65 8.21 36.76
C ARG A 202 10.35 7.64 37.33
N GLN A 203 10.28 6.31 37.43
CA GLN A 203 9.18 5.62 38.10
C GLN A 203 9.29 5.86 39.60
N ALA A 204 8.39 6.67 40.17
CA ALA A 204 8.15 6.64 41.59
C ALA A 204 7.25 5.44 41.89
N ILE A 205 7.43 4.79 43.04
CA ILE A 205 6.54 3.72 43.50
C ILE A 205 5.41 4.40 44.31
N GLY A 206 4.17 4.39 43.81
CA GLY A 206 3.00 4.96 44.49
C GLY A 206 1.91 5.52 43.56
N GLU A 207 0.92 6.22 44.12
CA GLU A 207 -0.16 6.87 43.34
C GLU A 207 0.38 8.04 42.49
N ASP A 208 0.79 7.78 41.26
CA ASP A 208 1.50 8.75 40.41
C ASP A 208 0.60 9.85 39.82
N PHE A 209 -0.65 9.53 39.45
CA PHE A 209 -1.64 10.55 39.07
C PHE A 209 -3.09 10.10 39.27
N ARG A 210 -3.98 11.10 39.38
CA ARG A 210 -5.42 10.88 39.54
C ARG A 210 -6.19 11.53 38.40
N ILE A 211 -7.01 10.73 37.74
CA ILE A 211 -7.99 11.20 36.76
C ILE A 211 -9.34 11.36 37.47
N ILE A 212 -9.92 12.54 37.34
CA ILE A 212 -11.27 12.83 37.83
C ILE A 212 -12.17 12.96 36.60
N THR A 213 -13.12 12.03 36.45
CA THR A 213 -14.13 12.08 35.39
C THR A 213 -15.19 13.14 35.71
N GLN A 214 -16.03 13.53 34.74
CA GLN A 214 -17.08 14.52 34.99
C GLN A 214 -18.13 14.09 36.00
N SER A 215 -18.39 12.78 36.11
CA SER A 215 -19.27 12.21 37.14
C SER A 215 -18.69 12.31 38.56
N GLY A 216 -17.51 12.92 38.74
CA GLY A 216 -16.83 13.07 40.02
C GLY A 216 -16.10 11.80 40.48
N GLN A 217 -16.08 10.76 39.65
CA GLN A 217 -15.39 9.51 39.94
C GLN A 217 -13.88 9.71 39.86
N LYS A 218 -13.17 9.21 40.86
CA LYS A 218 -11.71 9.35 40.98
C LYS A 218 -11.06 8.02 40.59
N ILE A 219 -10.30 8.02 39.50
CA ILE A 219 -9.49 6.90 39.05
C ILE A 219 -8.04 7.23 39.43
N THR A 220 -7.46 6.45 40.32
CA THR A 220 -6.08 6.66 40.78
C THR A 220 -5.19 5.63 40.12
N ILE A 221 -4.12 6.07 39.48
CA ILE A 221 -3.33 5.25 38.57
C ILE A 221 -1.89 5.19 39.07
N ASP A 222 -1.40 3.97 39.28
CA ASP A 222 -0.01 3.65 39.64
C ASP A 222 0.69 3.11 38.39
N ILE A 223 1.69 3.85 37.91
CA ILE A 223 2.46 3.52 36.70
C ILE A 223 3.80 2.86 37.03
N GLY A 224 4.12 2.63 38.31
CA GLY A 224 5.42 2.15 38.76
C GLY A 224 5.88 0.84 38.14
N ASN A 225 4.95 -0.02 37.66
CA ASN A 225 5.26 -1.31 37.04
C ASN A 225 5.16 -1.33 35.50
N THR A 226 4.90 -0.20 34.85
CA THR A 226 4.66 -0.14 33.41
C THR A 226 5.95 0.12 32.62
N LYS A 227 6.22 -0.65 31.56
CA LYS A 227 7.50 -0.60 30.82
C LYS A 227 7.43 0.21 29.53
N ASN A 228 6.26 0.36 28.92
CA ASN A 228 6.06 1.09 27.67
C ASN A 228 4.71 1.83 27.61
N LEU A 229 4.54 2.65 26.57
CA LEU A 229 3.38 3.51 26.35
C LEU A 229 2.06 2.71 26.18
N GLY A 230 2.12 1.55 25.52
CA GLY A 230 0.96 0.66 25.36
C GLY A 230 0.49 0.07 26.69
N GLN A 231 1.40 -0.30 27.59
CA GLN A 231 1.08 -0.77 28.94
C GLN A 231 0.48 0.35 29.80
N TRP A 232 0.95 1.59 29.64
CA TRP A 232 0.31 2.77 30.23
C TRP A 232 -1.16 2.89 29.82
N ILE A 233 -1.41 2.86 28.51
CA ILE A 233 -2.77 3.00 27.96
C ILE A 233 -3.67 1.86 28.45
N ALA A 234 -3.17 0.62 28.39
CA ALA A 234 -3.91 -0.55 28.85
C ALA A 234 -4.23 -0.50 30.35
N LEU A 235 -3.31 0.01 31.18
CA LEU A 235 -3.52 0.16 32.62
C LEU A 235 -4.63 1.17 32.93
N ILE A 236 -4.73 2.26 32.17
CA ILE A 236 -5.78 3.27 32.32
C ILE A 236 -7.13 2.74 31.79
N ASN A 237 -7.14 2.16 30.59
CA ASN A 237 -8.37 1.70 29.93
C ASN A 237 -9.00 0.49 30.62
N ASN A 238 -8.19 -0.37 31.25
CA ASN A 238 -8.65 -1.57 31.95
C ASN A 238 -8.65 -1.41 33.48
N HIS A 239 -8.51 -0.19 34.01
CA HIS A 239 -8.49 0.02 35.46
C HIS A 239 -9.78 -0.51 36.12
N PRO A 240 -9.74 -1.16 37.30
CA PRO A 240 -10.93 -1.72 37.95
C PRO A 240 -12.05 -0.71 38.22
N ASP A 241 -11.69 0.56 38.41
CA ASP A 241 -12.65 1.67 38.60
C ASP A 241 -13.18 2.25 37.27
N ASN A 242 -12.62 1.85 36.13
CA ASN A 242 -13.09 2.21 34.78
C ASN A 242 -14.10 1.18 34.21
N LYS A 243 -14.98 0.65 35.07
CA LYS A 243 -16.00 -0.33 34.68
C LYS A 243 -16.99 0.28 33.68
N GLY A 244 -17.10 -0.35 32.52
CA GLY A 244 -17.98 0.09 31.43
C GLY A 244 -17.34 1.03 30.40
N LYS A 245 -15.99 1.13 30.36
CA LYS A 245 -15.24 2.02 29.45
C LYS A 245 -15.76 3.45 29.54
N ARG A 246 -15.70 4.03 30.74
CA ARG A 246 -16.14 5.41 31.01
C ARG A 246 -15.06 6.42 30.66
N LEU A 247 -13.82 5.97 30.62
CA LEU A 247 -12.66 6.71 30.17
C LEU A 247 -11.93 5.85 29.13
N ASP A 248 -11.65 6.38 27.95
CA ASP A 248 -10.82 5.72 26.95
C ASP A 248 -9.61 6.60 26.64
N VAL A 249 -8.42 6.00 26.63
CA VAL A 249 -7.17 6.69 26.39
C VAL A 249 -6.51 6.09 25.17
N GLU A 250 -6.10 6.93 24.22
CA GLU A 250 -5.36 6.51 23.04
C GLU A 250 -4.12 7.37 22.84
N TRP A 251 -3.11 6.83 22.14
CA TRP A 251 -1.96 7.59 21.70
C TRP A 251 -2.04 7.84 20.21
N LYS A 252 -2.09 9.12 19.82
CA LYS A 252 -2.20 9.51 18.43
C LYS A 252 -1.37 10.76 18.18
N LYS A 253 -0.54 10.73 17.12
CA LYS A 253 0.29 11.87 16.70
C LYS A 253 1.12 12.46 17.86
N ASN A 254 1.81 11.59 18.59
CA ASN A 254 2.74 11.96 19.67
C ASN A 254 2.11 12.57 20.94
N ARG A 255 0.82 12.33 21.20
CA ARG A 255 0.09 12.84 22.36
C ARG A 255 -0.92 11.83 22.89
N PHE A 256 -1.19 11.89 24.19
CA PHE A 256 -2.30 11.17 24.81
C PHE A 256 -3.62 11.90 24.56
N LEU A 257 -4.62 11.15 24.12
CA LEU A 257 -6.00 11.60 23.99
C LEU A 257 -6.82 10.86 25.05
N PHE A 258 -7.53 11.60 25.88
CA PHE A 258 -8.42 11.05 26.90
C PHE A 258 -9.87 11.36 26.50
N HIS A 259 -10.71 10.34 26.50
CA HIS A 259 -12.10 10.37 26.04
C HIS A 259 -13.03 10.07 27.22
N ASP A 260 -13.89 11.01 27.62
CA ASP A 260 -14.89 10.80 28.69
C ASP A 260 -16.16 10.27 28.04
N LEU A 261 -16.51 9.05 28.36
CA LEU A 261 -17.61 8.31 27.78
C LEU A 261 -18.86 8.34 28.69
N THR A 262 -18.86 9.15 29.76
CA THR A 262 -19.99 9.21 30.71
C THR A 262 -21.12 10.16 30.32
N LEU A 263 -20.86 11.33 29.73
CA LEU A 263 -21.91 12.34 29.43
C LEU A 263 -21.71 13.19 28.15
N GLY A 264 -20.70 12.93 27.32
CA GLY A 264 -20.37 13.78 26.18
C GLY A 264 -19.69 15.10 26.56
N LYS A 265 -18.99 15.72 25.59
CA LYS A 265 -18.03 16.86 25.71
C LYS A 265 -17.84 17.54 27.08
N GLY A 266 -16.60 17.52 27.59
CA GLY A 266 -16.06 18.60 28.43
C GLY A 266 -14.71 18.30 29.11
N GLU A 267 -14.28 19.22 29.98
CA GLU A 267 -12.91 19.35 30.51
C GLU A 267 -12.50 18.27 31.52
N PHE A 268 -11.27 17.77 31.40
CA PHE A 268 -10.60 16.94 32.41
C PHE A 268 -9.62 17.75 33.26
N ARG A 269 -9.43 17.34 34.51
CA ARG A 269 -8.31 17.79 35.35
C ARG A 269 -7.44 16.60 35.73
N VAL A 270 -6.21 16.60 35.21
CA VAL A 270 -5.14 15.72 35.69
C VAL A 270 -4.48 16.46 36.85
N LEU A 271 -4.61 15.91 38.07
CA LEU A 271 -3.98 16.48 39.26
C LEU A 271 -2.75 15.65 39.62
N PRO A 272 -1.55 16.27 39.71
CA PRO A 272 -0.36 15.58 40.18
C PRO A 272 -0.57 15.11 41.62
N LYS A 273 -0.15 13.88 41.93
CA LYS A 273 -0.04 13.40 43.31
C LYS A 273 1.38 12.85 43.50
N GLY A 274 2.12 13.44 44.44
CA GLY A 274 3.50 13.03 44.74
C GLY A 274 4.61 13.70 43.90
N PRO A 275 5.88 13.56 44.32
CA PRO A 275 7.02 14.25 43.72
C PRO A 275 7.39 13.77 42.31
N GLY A 276 6.96 12.58 41.88
CA GLY A 276 7.30 12.01 40.57
C GLY A 276 6.66 12.75 39.38
N PHE A 277 5.51 13.40 39.56
CA PHE A 277 4.81 14.07 38.46
C PHE A 277 5.48 15.40 38.05
N ALA A 278 6.23 16.05 38.94
CA ALA A 278 6.96 17.28 38.64
C ALA A 278 8.19 17.03 37.73
N GLU A 279 8.68 15.79 37.67
CA GLU A 279 9.82 15.38 36.85
C GLU A 279 9.39 14.88 35.45
N LEU A 280 8.09 14.71 35.19
CA LEU A 280 7.54 14.47 33.86
C LEU A 280 7.61 15.76 33.03
N GLN A 281 8.75 16.03 32.38
CA GLN A 281 8.85 17.08 31.36
C GLN A 281 8.12 16.69 30.05
N ILE A 282 6.84 16.36 30.14
CA ILE A 282 5.96 16.32 28.97
C ILE A 282 5.59 17.78 28.68
N LYS A 283 6.22 18.39 27.67
CA LYS A 283 5.98 19.79 27.22
C LYS A 283 4.50 20.17 26.97
N SER A 284 3.55 19.24 27.07
CA SER A 284 2.10 19.49 26.94
C SER A 284 1.29 19.41 28.24
N LEU A 285 1.90 19.27 29.42
CA LEU A 285 1.16 19.09 30.69
C LEU A 285 1.57 20.06 31.81
N SER A 286 2.40 21.07 31.53
CA SER A 286 2.72 22.08 32.54
C SER A 286 1.56 23.05 32.72
N SER A 287 1.04 23.09 33.95
CA SER A 287 0.06 24.04 34.49
C SER A 287 -1.30 24.10 33.78
N SER A 288 -2.31 23.48 34.39
CA SER A 288 -3.75 23.72 34.13
C SER A 288 -4.17 23.68 32.66
N THR A 289 -3.98 22.56 31.97
CA THR A 289 -4.35 22.46 30.55
C THR A 289 -5.75 21.86 30.38
N ARG A 290 -6.70 22.71 29.99
CA ARG A 290 -8.01 22.35 29.43
C ARG A 290 -7.79 21.72 28.05
N ILE A 291 -8.29 20.50 27.83
CA ILE A 291 -8.22 19.82 26.53
C ILE A 291 -9.64 19.57 26.04
N ILE A 292 -10.01 20.22 24.93
CA ILE A 292 -11.19 19.92 24.13
C ILE A 292 -10.69 19.77 22.68
N GLU A 293 -10.87 18.59 22.07
CA GLU A 293 -11.22 18.43 20.65
C GLU A 293 -11.51 16.96 20.29
N THR A 294 -12.41 16.80 19.32
CA THR A 294 -13.29 15.66 19.02
C THR A 294 -12.84 14.76 17.86
N ALA A 295 -13.11 13.45 17.95
CA ALA A 295 -13.51 12.57 16.82
C ALA A 295 -14.13 11.24 17.38
N PRO A 296 -14.89 10.46 16.59
CA PRO A 296 -16.17 9.89 17.02
C PRO A 296 -16.14 8.39 17.34
N LEU A 297 -16.85 7.95 18.40
CA LEU A 297 -17.25 6.56 18.66
C LEU A 297 -18.57 6.51 19.47
N PRO A 298 -19.30 5.37 19.51
CA PRO A 298 -20.69 5.19 19.10
C PRO A 298 -21.73 5.77 20.10
N TYR A 299 -22.82 6.34 19.60
CA TYR A 299 -23.81 7.04 20.43
C TYR A 299 -25.03 6.18 20.79
N ASN A 300 -25.38 6.11 22.07
CA ASN A 300 -26.74 5.78 22.56
C ASN A 300 -27.75 6.84 22.05
N PHE A 301 -29.02 6.49 21.84
CA PHE A 301 -30.12 7.40 21.45
C PHE A 301 -30.20 8.69 22.28
N LEU A 302 -29.68 8.69 23.51
CA LEU A 302 -29.55 9.88 24.34
C LEU A 302 -28.84 11.05 23.62
N VAL A 303 -27.84 10.75 22.79
CA VAL A 303 -27.04 11.78 22.10
C VAL A 303 -27.65 12.18 20.74
N LEU A 304 -28.41 11.29 20.10
CA LEU A 304 -29.14 11.62 18.87
C LEU A 304 -30.35 12.53 19.13
N ASN A 305 -30.94 12.49 20.32
CA ASN A 305 -32.08 13.31 20.72
C ASN A 305 -31.68 14.49 21.63
N ASP A 306 -30.53 15.13 21.36
CA ASP A 306 -30.02 16.31 22.09
C ASP A 306 -30.12 16.19 23.63
N GLY A 307 -29.83 15.01 24.18
CA GLY A 307 -29.83 14.75 25.62
C GLY A 307 -31.18 14.37 26.24
N ARG A 308 -32.27 14.26 25.46
CA ARG A 308 -33.61 13.92 25.97
C ARG A 308 -33.89 12.42 26.07
N GLY A 309 -33.05 11.58 25.46
CA GLY A 309 -33.22 10.13 25.47
C GLY A 309 -34.41 9.64 24.64
N PHE A 310 -34.46 8.32 24.48
CA PHE A 310 -35.63 7.58 23.99
C PHE A 310 -35.90 6.49 25.03
N THR A 311 -37.10 6.45 25.62
CA THR A 311 -37.49 5.40 26.57
C THR A 311 -38.48 4.48 25.85
N PRO A 312 -38.06 3.29 25.37
CA PRO A 312 -38.98 2.36 24.75
C PRO A 312 -40.04 1.96 25.75
N THR A 313 -41.32 2.13 25.39
CA THR A 313 -42.45 1.65 26.19
C THR A 313 -42.94 0.34 25.57
N PRO A 314 -43.19 -0.72 26.35
CA PRO A 314 -43.68 -2.00 25.83
C PRO A 314 -44.91 -1.81 24.94
N GLY A 315 -44.90 -2.42 23.75
CA GLY A 315 -46.00 -2.35 22.77
C GLY A 315 -46.05 -1.10 21.87
N LYS A 316 -44.97 -0.31 21.76
CA LYS A 316 -44.85 0.78 20.77
C LYS A 316 -43.94 0.39 19.61
N GLU A 317 -44.53 0.19 18.44
CA GLU A 317 -43.86 -0.25 17.21
C GLU A 317 -43.44 0.94 16.32
N LEU A 318 -42.27 0.83 15.70
CA LEU A 318 -41.81 1.71 14.62
C LEU A 318 -42.24 1.12 13.27
N TRP A 319 -43.16 1.78 12.58
CA TRP A 319 -43.68 1.28 11.30
C TRP A 319 -42.99 1.93 10.11
N PHE A 320 -42.55 1.11 9.16
CA PHE A 320 -42.01 1.49 7.86
C PHE A 320 -42.98 1.08 6.77
N ARG A 321 -43.24 1.96 5.82
CA ARG A 321 -43.92 1.58 4.57
C ARG A 321 -42.90 1.45 3.46
N LEU A 322 -42.80 0.27 2.87
CA LEU A 322 -41.90 -0.04 1.78
C LEU A 322 -42.44 0.45 0.44
N SER A 323 -41.56 0.50 -0.56
CA SER A 323 -41.86 0.98 -1.91
C SER A 323 -42.87 0.09 -2.67
N ASP A 324 -43.02 -1.17 -2.25
CA ASP A 324 -44.05 -2.10 -2.76
C ASP A 324 -45.41 -1.97 -2.06
N GLY A 325 -45.53 -1.04 -1.09
CA GLY A 325 -46.74 -0.76 -0.35
C GLY A 325 -46.93 -1.58 0.92
N SER A 326 -46.08 -2.58 1.19
CA SER A 326 -46.09 -3.36 2.43
C SER A 326 -45.58 -2.54 3.63
N THR A 327 -45.98 -2.94 4.84
CA THR A 327 -45.55 -2.28 6.08
C THR A 327 -44.81 -3.24 7.00
N ILE A 328 -43.72 -2.76 7.60
CA ILE A 328 -42.91 -3.49 8.59
C ILE A 328 -42.98 -2.74 9.92
N GLY A 329 -43.45 -3.40 10.98
CA GLY A 329 -43.39 -2.89 12.35
C GLY A 329 -42.16 -3.44 13.07
N ILE A 330 -41.37 -2.59 13.70
CA ILE A 330 -40.25 -3.00 14.57
C ILE A 330 -40.62 -2.70 16.01
N ASP A 331 -40.62 -3.73 16.84
CA ASP A 331 -40.75 -3.56 18.29
C ASP A 331 -39.48 -2.92 18.84
N LEU A 332 -39.66 -1.84 19.60
CA LEU A 332 -38.57 -1.07 20.19
C LEU A 332 -38.24 -1.54 21.61
N GLU A 333 -38.98 -2.51 22.17
CA GLU A 333 -38.70 -3.06 23.49
C GLU A 333 -37.29 -3.67 23.58
N GLY A 334 -36.49 -3.19 24.55
CA GLY A 334 -35.10 -3.61 24.73
C GLY A 334 -34.07 -2.95 23.80
N ILE A 335 -34.48 -2.10 22.86
CA ILE A 335 -33.59 -1.39 21.93
C ILE A 335 -33.10 -0.09 22.58
N THR A 336 -31.82 -0.03 22.92
CA THR A 336 -31.18 1.10 23.64
C THR A 336 -30.10 1.82 22.83
N THR A 337 -29.65 1.24 21.72
CA THR A 337 -28.71 1.88 20.80
C THR A 337 -29.18 1.88 19.35
N PRO A 338 -28.72 2.85 18.54
CA PRO A 338 -29.03 2.91 17.12
C PRO A 338 -28.56 1.67 16.35
N GLU A 339 -27.48 1.03 16.77
CA GLU A 339 -26.99 -0.23 16.21
C GLU A 339 -27.91 -1.40 16.52
N GLN A 340 -28.49 -1.45 17.73
CA GLN A 340 -29.53 -2.43 18.08
C GLN A 340 -30.79 -2.22 17.25
N LEU A 341 -31.16 -0.97 16.96
CA LEU A 341 -32.28 -0.66 16.06
C LEU A 341 -31.98 -1.07 14.61
N ILE A 342 -30.79 -0.79 14.09
CA ILE A 342 -30.37 -1.24 12.75
C ILE A 342 -30.39 -2.77 12.68
N LYS A 343 -29.89 -3.44 13.71
CA LYS A 343 -29.88 -4.90 13.80
C LYS A 343 -31.30 -5.46 13.80
N ALA A 344 -32.20 -4.92 14.62
CA ALA A 344 -33.61 -5.31 14.66
C ALA A 344 -34.33 -5.08 13.32
N ILE A 345 -34.03 -3.98 12.63
CA ILE A 345 -34.55 -3.73 11.27
C ILE A 345 -34.02 -4.79 10.30
N ARG A 346 -32.72 -5.10 10.31
CA ARG A 346 -32.09 -6.07 9.39
C ARG A 346 -32.57 -7.51 9.62
N GLU A 347 -32.83 -7.88 10.86
CA GLU A 347 -33.19 -9.25 11.25
C GLU A 347 -34.71 -9.49 11.21
N HIS A 348 -35.53 -8.48 10.91
CA HIS A 348 -36.99 -8.63 10.85
C HIS A 348 -37.42 -9.57 9.70
N PRO A 349 -38.29 -10.57 9.92
CA PRO A 349 -38.63 -11.60 8.93
C PRO A 349 -39.27 -11.06 7.63
N GLY A 350 -39.92 -9.88 7.71
CA GLY A 350 -40.48 -9.16 6.56
C GLY A 350 -39.47 -8.32 5.77
N ASN A 351 -38.24 -8.13 6.26
CA ASN A 351 -37.22 -7.31 5.62
C ASN A 351 -36.38 -8.16 4.65
N ARG A 352 -36.64 -8.04 3.34
CA ARG A 352 -35.87 -8.77 2.32
C ARG A 352 -34.73 -7.97 1.69
N LEU A 353 -34.75 -6.63 1.71
CA LEU A 353 -33.84 -5.79 0.89
C LEU A 353 -33.54 -4.38 1.45
N VAL A 354 -33.80 -4.10 2.74
CA VAL A 354 -33.57 -2.78 3.35
C VAL A 354 -32.28 -2.74 4.17
N LEU A 355 -31.36 -1.86 3.80
CA LEU A 355 -30.17 -1.51 4.59
C LEU A 355 -30.45 -0.21 5.36
N ALA A 356 -30.58 -0.31 6.68
CA ALA A 356 -30.53 0.85 7.56
C ALA A 356 -29.08 1.27 7.83
N SER A 357 -28.80 2.57 7.72
CA SER A 357 -27.51 3.20 8.00
C SER A 357 -27.73 4.54 8.71
N ILE A 358 -26.82 4.95 9.59
CA ILE A 358 -26.90 6.26 10.25
C ILE A 358 -25.90 7.19 9.57
N HIS A 359 -26.33 8.41 9.26
CA HIS A 359 -25.41 9.46 8.82
C HIS A 359 -25.14 10.39 10.00
N TYR A 360 -23.96 10.23 10.58
CA TYR A 360 -23.58 10.87 11.83
C TYR A 360 -23.18 12.35 11.66
N ASP A 361 -22.97 12.83 10.43
CA ASP A 361 -22.68 14.25 10.13
C ASP A 361 -23.94 15.14 10.21
N GLN A 362 -25.13 14.56 9.99
CA GLN A 362 -26.40 15.27 9.86
C GLN A 362 -27.42 14.96 10.96
N LYS A 363 -27.08 14.12 11.96
CA LYS A 363 -27.99 13.66 13.03
C LYS A 363 -29.27 12.96 12.51
N HIS A 364 -29.21 12.24 11.38
CA HIS A 364 -30.38 11.54 10.81
C HIS A 364 -30.14 10.03 10.63
N LEU A 365 -31.15 9.19 10.91
CA LEU A 365 -31.17 7.76 10.53
C LEU A 365 -31.67 7.65 9.09
N ARG A 366 -30.86 7.07 8.20
CA ARG A 366 -31.14 6.92 6.77
C ARG A 366 -31.37 5.46 6.42
N ILE A 367 -32.60 5.14 6.04
CA ILE A 367 -33.00 3.79 5.66
C ILE A 367 -33.02 3.72 4.14
N ARG A 368 -32.34 2.73 3.55
CA ARG A 368 -32.19 2.59 2.10
C ARG A 368 -32.78 1.26 1.63
N ASP A 369 -33.72 1.33 0.70
CA ASP A 369 -34.35 0.18 0.04
C ASP A 369 -33.75 0.00 -1.35
N PHE A 370 -33.24 -1.20 -1.62
CA PHE A 370 -32.55 -1.52 -2.87
C PHE A 370 -33.45 -2.09 -3.97
N THR A 371 -34.77 -2.15 -3.75
CA THR A 371 -35.70 -2.65 -4.79
C THR A 371 -35.88 -1.69 -5.97
N LYS A 372 -35.74 -0.36 -5.81
CA LYS A 372 -35.89 0.64 -6.91
C LYS A 372 -35.04 1.92 -6.81
N GLY A 373 -33.86 1.87 -6.19
CA GLY A 373 -32.92 3.01 -6.13
C GLY A 373 -33.13 3.94 -4.93
N ASP A 374 -32.17 4.86 -4.73
CA ASP A 374 -32.00 5.68 -3.51
C ASP A 374 -33.24 6.57 -3.26
N GLN A 375 -34.13 6.16 -2.35
CA GLN A 375 -35.27 6.96 -1.87
C GLN A 375 -35.24 7.12 -0.35
N THR A 376 -35.72 8.27 0.13
CA THR A 376 -35.80 8.63 1.55
C THR A 376 -37.19 8.28 2.11
N PHE A 377 -37.28 7.61 3.26
CA PHE A 377 -38.55 7.21 3.87
C PHE A 377 -39.15 8.28 4.80
N ARG A 378 -40.49 8.32 4.88
CA ARG A 378 -41.24 9.12 5.87
C ARG A 378 -41.49 8.27 7.12
N LEU A 379 -41.14 8.79 8.28
CA LEU A 379 -41.53 8.23 9.58
C LEU A 379 -42.83 8.88 10.03
N GLU A 380 -43.86 8.07 10.32
CA GLU A 380 -45.12 8.54 10.90
C GLU A 380 -45.35 7.87 12.27
N PRO A 381 -45.36 8.64 13.37
CA PRO A 381 -45.74 8.10 14.66
C PRO A 381 -47.25 7.88 14.71
N VAL A 382 -47.69 6.65 15.01
CA VAL A 382 -49.11 6.26 15.05
C VAL A 382 -49.84 6.84 16.27
N ASN A 383 -49.12 7.24 17.32
CA ASN A 383 -49.71 7.89 18.49
C ASN A 383 -48.95 9.16 18.87
N SER A 384 -49.70 10.24 19.12
CA SER A 384 -49.26 11.62 19.43
C SER A 384 -48.42 11.79 20.70
N GLN A 385 -48.02 10.69 21.35
CA GLN A 385 -47.17 10.68 22.54
C GLN A 385 -45.69 10.37 22.24
N VAL A 386 -45.30 10.19 20.98
CA VAL A 386 -43.89 10.06 20.58
C VAL A 386 -43.54 11.18 19.61
N SER A 387 -42.92 12.23 20.12
CA SER A 387 -42.29 13.27 19.32
C SER A 387 -40.79 12.98 19.21
N ILE A 388 -40.37 12.43 18.07
CA ILE A 388 -38.95 12.25 17.76
C ILE A 388 -38.41 13.57 17.22
N PHE A 389 -37.87 14.42 18.10
CA PHE A 389 -37.20 15.65 17.70
C PHE A 389 -35.84 15.29 17.07
N GLY A 390 -35.62 15.68 15.81
CA GLY A 390 -34.39 15.39 15.04
C GLY A 390 -34.60 14.67 13.71
N PHE A 391 -35.82 14.19 13.43
CA PHE A 391 -36.21 13.75 12.09
C PHE A 391 -37.04 14.84 11.42
N THR A 392 -36.42 15.60 10.53
CA THR A 392 -37.14 16.57 9.70
C THR A 392 -38.04 15.82 8.74
N GLN A 393 -39.35 16.06 8.85
CA GLN A 393 -40.32 15.67 7.84
C GLN A 393 -40.10 16.59 6.62
N GLU A 394 -39.35 16.14 5.62
CA GLU A 394 -39.17 16.89 4.39
C GLU A 394 -40.44 16.77 3.52
N ASN A 395 -41.40 17.68 3.75
CA ASN A 395 -42.42 17.97 2.77
C ASN A 395 -41.79 18.88 1.71
N SER A 396 -41.39 18.34 0.56
CA SER A 396 -41.12 19.17 -0.61
C SER A 396 -41.61 18.48 -1.90
N PRO A 397 -42.44 19.14 -2.74
CA PRO A 397 -43.12 18.50 -3.87
C PRO A 397 -42.28 18.39 -5.16
N GLU A 398 -40.98 18.69 -5.15
CA GLU A 398 -40.17 18.60 -6.38
C GLU A 398 -38.81 17.92 -6.17
N PRO A 399 -38.35 17.14 -7.18
CA PRO A 399 -37.09 16.41 -7.10
C PRO A 399 -35.93 17.41 -7.15
N ARG A 400 -35.43 17.83 -5.97
CA ARG A 400 -34.09 18.41 -5.88
C ARG A 400 -33.12 17.34 -6.34
N ARG A 401 -32.47 17.59 -7.48
CA ARG A 401 -31.32 16.82 -7.95
C ARG A 401 -30.23 16.86 -6.89
N VAL A 402 -30.25 15.86 -6.00
CA VAL A 402 -29.10 15.47 -5.21
C VAL A 402 -28.06 15.00 -6.22
N PHE A 403 -26.90 15.65 -6.19
CA PHE A 403 -25.75 15.40 -7.05
C PHE A 403 -25.64 13.93 -7.46
N SER A 404 -25.71 13.67 -8.76
CA SER A 404 -25.31 12.38 -9.29
C SER A 404 -23.87 12.13 -8.84
N LYS A 405 -23.61 10.95 -8.26
CA LYS A 405 -22.28 10.34 -8.15
C LYS A 405 -21.59 10.28 -9.51
N LYS A 406 -21.08 11.42 -9.99
CA LYS A 406 -20.28 11.53 -11.20
C LYS A 406 -19.08 12.41 -10.87
N ALA A 407 -18.03 11.72 -10.42
CA ALA A 407 -16.66 12.19 -10.24
C ALA A 407 -16.47 13.31 -9.21
N GLU A 408 -15.96 12.97 -8.03
CA GLU A 408 -14.93 13.81 -7.40
C GLU A 408 -13.78 13.89 -8.42
N LYS A 409 -13.76 14.96 -9.22
CA LYS A 409 -12.64 15.19 -10.14
C LYS A 409 -11.44 15.66 -9.33
N GLU A 410 -10.26 15.09 -9.60
CA GLU A 410 -8.98 15.62 -9.16
C GLU A 410 -8.88 17.12 -9.49
N LEU A 411 -8.34 17.91 -8.55
CA LEU A 411 -8.00 19.31 -8.82
C LEU A 411 -6.92 19.33 -9.91
N THR A 412 -7.10 20.19 -10.91
CA THR A 412 -6.10 20.46 -11.95
C THR A 412 -5.82 21.95 -12.04
N GLN A 413 -4.69 22.35 -12.64
CA GLN A 413 -4.36 23.76 -12.80
C GLN A 413 -5.41 24.57 -13.59
N SER A 414 -6.19 23.91 -14.46
CA SER A 414 -7.27 24.54 -15.23
C SER A 414 -8.59 24.66 -14.47
N THR A 415 -8.66 24.13 -13.24
CA THR A 415 -9.86 24.17 -12.41
C THR A 415 -10.18 25.63 -12.03
N PRO A 416 -11.43 26.10 -12.23
CA PRO A 416 -11.85 27.43 -11.77
C PRO A 416 -11.73 27.59 -10.26
N LEU A 417 -11.16 28.71 -9.80
CA LEU A 417 -11.14 29.08 -8.37
C LEU A 417 -12.55 29.19 -7.78
N ALA A 418 -13.59 29.48 -8.57
CA ALA A 418 -14.97 29.56 -8.06
C ALA A 418 -15.48 28.22 -7.49
N ILE A 419 -14.89 27.09 -7.88
CA ILE A 419 -15.17 25.79 -7.25
C ILE A 419 -14.77 25.80 -5.76
N TRP A 420 -13.86 26.70 -5.38
CA TRP A 420 -13.38 26.86 -4.01
C TRP A 420 -14.44 27.45 -3.07
N ASN A 421 -15.44 28.15 -3.60
CA ASN A 421 -16.57 28.70 -2.85
C ASN A 421 -17.91 28.08 -3.27
N HIS A 422 -17.95 26.75 -3.40
CA HIS A 422 -19.16 26.00 -3.77
C HIS A 422 -19.80 26.46 -5.12
N GLY A 423 -19.01 27.05 -6.02
CA GLY A 423 -19.46 27.60 -7.30
C GLY A 423 -19.85 29.07 -7.26
N ALA A 424 -19.76 29.75 -6.12
CA ALA A 424 -19.93 31.19 -6.00
C ALA A 424 -18.66 31.95 -6.43
N PRO A 425 -18.78 33.14 -7.04
CA PRO A 425 -17.62 33.98 -7.35
C PRO A 425 -16.90 34.39 -6.07
N LEU A 426 -15.57 34.28 -6.05
CA LEU A 426 -14.73 34.80 -4.99
C LEU A 426 -14.55 36.30 -5.20
N SER A 427 -14.78 37.11 -4.17
CA SER A 427 -14.39 38.52 -4.17
C SER A 427 -13.09 38.68 -3.39
N PHE A 428 -12.02 39.01 -4.10
CA PHE A 428 -10.74 39.41 -3.51
C PHE A 428 -10.80 40.91 -3.16
N GLY A 429 -10.12 41.33 -2.10
CA GLY A 429 -9.97 42.76 -1.82
C GLY A 429 -8.93 43.36 -2.77
N GLU A 430 -8.94 44.68 -2.97
CA GLU A 430 -7.77 45.32 -3.59
C GLU A 430 -6.59 45.25 -2.60
N GLY A 431 -5.52 44.50 -2.94
CA GLY A 431 -4.25 44.48 -2.19
C GLY A 431 -3.76 43.10 -1.73
N GLU A 432 -2.95 43.08 -0.67
CA GLU A 432 -2.29 41.88 -0.14
C GLU A 432 -3.26 40.94 0.61
N ASP A 433 -3.76 39.91 -0.08
CA ASP A 433 -4.78 38.99 0.46
C ASP A 433 -4.22 37.87 1.35
N LEU A 434 -2.97 37.46 1.09
CA LEU A 434 -2.34 36.31 1.75
C LEU A 434 -0.92 36.63 2.20
N GLU A 435 -0.65 36.41 3.47
CA GLU A 435 0.64 36.66 4.11
C GLU A 435 1.33 35.33 4.43
N ILE A 436 2.55 35.17 3.93
CA ILE A 436 3.38 33.99 4.16
C ILE A 436 4.58 34.36 5.04
N HIS A 437 4.63 33.76 6.23
CA HIS A 437 5.75 33.85 7.16
C HIS A 437 6.67 32.64 7.03
N LEU A 438 7.95 32.89 6.77
CA LEU A 438 9.00 31.88 6.64
C LEU A 438 9.77 31.68 7.93
N GLN A 439 10.40 30.51 8.06
CA GLN A 439 11.17 30.13 9.25
C GLN A 439 12.47 30.92 9.44
N ASN A 440 12.92 31.65 8.42
CA ASN A 440 14.06 32.56 8.52
C ASN A 440 13.67 33.98 8.97
N GLY A 441 12.42 34.16 9.41
CA GLY A 441 11.88 35.44 9.89
C GLY A 441 11.46 36.41 8.79
N LYS A 442 11.53 36.00 7.50
CA LYS A 442 11.01 36.81 6.39
C LYS A 442 9.52 36.55 6.19
N THR A 443 8.82 37.62 5.86
CA THR A 443 7.40 37.58 5.50
C THR A 443 7.27 38.15 4.11
N PHE A 444 6.48 37.50 3.26
CA PHE A 444 6.10 38.06 1.96
C PHE A 444 4.61 37.91 1.74
N TYR A 445 4.05 38.84 0.97
CA TYR A 445 2.62 38.98 0.76
C TYR A 445 2.27 38.63 -0.67
N ILE A 446 1.12 37.98 -0.84
CA ILE A 446 0.61 37.52 -2.13
C ILE A 446 -0.72 38.20 -2.37
N ASP A 447 -0.76 38.95 -3.47
CA ASP A 447 -1.97 39.52 -4.04
C ASP A 447 -2.70 38.43 -4.85
N LEU A 448 -3.99 38.22 -4.53
CA LEU A 448 -4.83 37.23 -5.19
C LEU A 448 -5.88 37.88 -6.11
N ASP A 449 -5.81 39.19 -6.32
CA ASP A 449 -6.76 39.91 -7.15
C ASP A 449 -6.76 39.41 -8.60
N GLY A 450 -7.95 39.31 -9.18
CA GLY A 450 -8.16 38.89 -10.56
C GLY A 450 -7.87 37.41 -10.88
N LEU A 451 -7.44 36.58 -9.92
CA LEU A 451 -7.16 35.16 -10.16
C LEU A 451 -8.43 34.34 -10.39
N LYS A 452 -8.45 33.54 -11.46
CA LYS A 452 -9.62 32.76 -11.90
C LYS A 452 -9.40 31.25 -11.91
N LYS A 453 -8.14 30.78 -11.99
CA LYS A 453 -7.80 29.33 -12.06
C LYS A 453 -6.74 28.88 -11.05
N VAL A 454 -6.84 27.63 -10.59
CA VAL A 454 -5.94 27.06 -9.58
C VAL A 454 -4.46 27.23 -9.97
N GLY A 455 -4.13 27.06 -11.25
CA GLY A 455 -2.76 27.26 -11.75
C GLY A 455 -2.24 28.68 -11.59
N GLU A 456 -3.11 29.69 -11.66
CA GLU A 456 -2.76 31.11 -11.49
C GLU A 456 -2.42 31.38 -10.02
N PHE A 457 -3.18 30.80 -9.08
CA PHE A 457 -2.85 30.81 -7.65
C PHE A 457 -1.50 30.14 -7.36
N LEU A 458 -1.26 28.94 -7.91
CA LEU A 458 0.02 28.24 -7.73
C LEU A 458 1.19 29.08 -8.26
N SER A 459 0.99 29.76 -9.39
CA SER A 459 2.02 30.62 -9.98
C SER A 459 2.27 31.88 -9.14
N ALA A 460 1.22 32.51 -8.62
CA ALA A 460 1.33 33.68 -7.75
C ALA A 460 2.17 33.39 -6.50
N VAL A 461 2.05 32.18 -5.93
CA VAL A 461 2.88 31.72 -4.82
C VAL A 461 4.28 31.34 -5.27
N ASN A 462 4.42 30.41 -6.22
CA ASN A 462 5.71 29.80 -6.58
C ASN A 462 6.69 30.76 -7.28
N HIS A 463 6.17 31.77 -7.99
CA HIS A 463 6.99 32.73 -8.74
C HIS A 463 6.99 34.13 -8.11
N HIS A 464 6.53 34.25 -6.85
CA HIS A 464 6.58 35.53 -6.15
C HIS A 464 8.03 36.04 -6.07
N PRO A 465 8.34 37.33 -6.34
CA PRO A 465 9.71 37.84 -6.36
C PRO A 465 10.50 37.62 -5.06
N GLU A 466 9.78 37.57 -3.94
CA GLU A 466 10.35 37.30 -2.62
C GLU A 466 10.43 35.79 -2.29
N ASN A 467 9.70 34.95 -3.02
CA ASN A 467 9.76 33.49 -2.91
C ASN A 467 10.92 32.92 -3.74
N LYS A 468 12.14 33.00 -3.21
CA LYS A 468 13.36 32.43 -3.82
C LYS A 468 13.46 30.90 -3.64
N ASN A 469 12.44 30.15 -4.08
CA ASN A 469 12.25 28.71 -3.82
C ASN A 469 12.17 28.35 -2.33
N LEU A 470 11.61 29.26 -1.52
CA LEU A 470 11.45 29.06 -0.08
C LEU A 470 10.12 28.35 0.23
N VAL A 471 9.13 28.46 -0.64
CA VAL A 471 7.81 27.83 -0.50
C VAL A 471 7.38 27.20 -1.82
N LEU A 472 6.88 25.98 -1.77
CA LEU A 472 6.30 25.25 -2.90
C LEU A 472 4.81 25.04 -2.70
N ALA A 473 4.01 25.64 -3.57
CA ALA A 473 2.59 25.38 -3.77
C ALA A 473 2.38 24.31 -4.85
N GLN A 474 1.60 23.27 -4.54
CA GLN A 474 1.29 22.18 -5.48
C GLN A 474 -0.08 21.56 -5.19
N ILE A 475 -0.60 20.77 -6.15
CA ILE A 475 -1.84 20.01 -5.98
C ILE A 475 -1.49 18.59 -5.52
N GLN A 476 -2.17 18.07 -4.49
CA GLN A 476 -2.01 16.71 -4.00
C GLN A 476 -3.38 16.04 -3.81
N GLY A 477 -3.79 15.22 -4.78
CA GLY A 477 -5.12 14.60 -4.77
C GLY A 477 -6.22 15.67 -4.94
N PRO A 478 -7.24 15.72 -4.05
CA PRO A 478 -8.27 16.76 -4.08
C PRO A 478 -7.85 18.03 -3.30
N TYR A 479 -6.59 18.17 -2.89
CA TYR A 479 -6.12 19.26 -2.03
C TYR A 479 -5.06 20.14 -2.68
N LEU A 480 -4.97 21.38 -2.20
CA LEU A 480 -3.86 22.29 -2.52
C LEU A 480 -2.94 22.39 -1.30
N VAL A 481 -1.63 22.18 -1.51
CA VAL A 481 -0.63 22.03 -0.46
C VAL A 481 0.48 23.06 -0.63
N LEU A 482 0.76 23.82 0.44
CA LEU A 482 1.92 24.72 0.55
C LEU A 482 3.00 24.06 1.42
N THR A 483 4.23 23.98 0.91
CA THR A 483 5.36 23.31 1.55
C THR A 483 6.48 24.31 1.76
N ASP A 484 7.00 24.43 2.97
CA ASP A 484 8.19 25.23 3.25
C ASP A 484 9.47 24.45 2.93
N LEU A 485 10.41 25.11 2.27
CA LEU A 485 11.71 24.59 1.84
C LEU A 485 12.89 25.32 2.53
N SER A 486 12.63 26.23 3.48
CA SER A 486 13.65 27.01 4.20
C SER A 486 14.26 26.23 5.39
N GLN A 487 15.58 26.35 5.61
CA GLN A 487 16.35 25.54 6.59
C GLN A 487 16.29 26.04 8.06
N GLY A 488 15.13 26.50 8.55
CA GLY A 488 15.00 27.06 9.91
C GLY A 488 14.57 26.05 10.99
N GLN A 489 14.66 26.44 12.27
CA GLN A 489 14.14 25.67 13.43
C GLN A 489 12.80 26.22 13.96
N GLU A 490 12.17 27.18 13.29
CA GLU A 490 10.89 27.79 13.67
C GLU A 490 9.71 27.35 12.77
N THR A 491 8.50 27.86 13.02
CA THR A 491 7.26 27.46 12.30
C THR A 491 6.91 28.38 11.13
N PHE A 492 6.84 27.83 9.92
CA PHE A 492 6.20 28.44 8.73
C PHE A 492 4.71 28.67 8.97
N TYR A 493 4.13 29.82 8.59
CA TYR A 493 2.68 29.99 8.58
C TYR A 493 2.08 30.90 7.52
N VAL A 494 0.82 30.61 7.17
CA VAL A 494 0.04 31.36 6.20
C VAL A 494 -1.16 31.98 6.90
N ARG A 495 -1.30 33.29 6.75
CA ARG A 495 -2.39 34.09 7.29
C ARG A 495 -3.10 34.79 6.14
N SER A 496 -4.40 34.95 6.23
CA SER A 496 -5.15 35.83 5.33
C SER A 496 -5.85 36.91 6.14
N TYR A 497 -5.89 38.11 5.56
CA TYR A 497 -6.58 39.26 6.11
C TYR A 497 -8.07 39.30 5.70
N SER A 498 -8.49 38.42 4.80
CA SER A 498 -9.86 38.25 4.33
C SER A 498 -10.47 36.93 4.86
N PRO A 499 -11.80 36.81 5.05
CA PRO A 499 -12.46 35.56 5.45
C PRO A 499 -12.22 34.38 4.50
N ILE A 500 -11.68 34.66 3.31
CA ILE A 500 -11.27 33.74 2.25
C ILE A 500 -10.77 32.39 2.77
N LEU A 501 -9.80 32.33 3.69
CA LEU A 501 -9.26 31.02 4.16
C LEU A 501 -10.28 30.09 4.82
N LYS A 502 -11.40 30.62 5.33
CA LYS A 502 -12.47 29.81 5.96
C LYS A 502 -13.41 29.18 4.93
N ASP A 503 -13.50 29.77 3.75
CA ASP A 503 -14.40 29.29 2.69
C ASP A 503 -13.73 28.20 1.83
N PHE A 504 -12.43 27.96 2.01
CA PHE A 504 -11.65 27.02 1.21
C PHE A 504 -11.60 25.65 1.91
N TRP A 505 -12.62 24.83 1.69
CA TRP A 505 -12.74 23.52 2.32
C TRP A 505 -11.58 22.53 2.01
N PHE A 506 -10.78 22.78 0.97
CA PHE A 506 -9.65 21.96 0.51
C PHE A 506 -8.27 22.61 0.76
N PHE A 507 -8.23 23.81 1.38
CA PHE A 507 -6.97 24.48 1.74
C PHE A 507 -6.51 24.03 3.13
N GLN A 508 -5.60 23.06 3.17
CA GLN A 508 -4.92 22.67 4.41
C GLN A 508 -3.69 23.56 4.64
N SER A 509 -3.89 24.83 5.00
CA SER A 509 -2.83 25.59 5.67
C SER A 509 -2.71 25.07 7.09
N ARG A 510 -1.56 24.46 7.34
CA ARG A 510 -1.26 23.80 8.59
C ARG A 510 -0.18 24.62 9.29
N ALA A 511 -0.53 25.86 9.69
CA ALA A 511 0.39 26.67 10.48
C ALA A 511 -0.19 27.67 11.51
N THR A 512 0.48 27.81 12.69
CA THR A 512 -0.13 28.32 13.93
C THR A 512 0.23 29.68 14.47
N LYS A 513 -0.79 30.40 14.99
CA LYS A 513 -0.61 31.28 16.16
C LYS A 513 -0.89 30.61 17.51
N GLU A 514 -1.64 29.51 17.57
CA GLU A 514 -1.72 28.66 18.77
C GLU A 514 -2.10 27.20 18.48
N ARG A 515 -2.90 26.89 17.43
CA ARG A 515 -2.93 25.62 16.66
C ARG A 515 -3.66 25.77 15.31
N PRO A 516 -2.96 25.77 14.18
CA PRO A 516 -3.25 24.98 12.98
C PRO A 516 -2.04 24.10 12.61
N ASN A 517 -1.93 22.96 13.25
CA ASN A 517 -1.81 21.67 12.59
C ASN A 517 -0.82 21.39 11.44
N ILE A 518 0.51 21.36 11.54
CA ILE A 518 1.35 20.25 10.97
C ILE A 518 1.52 20.12 9.41
N ILE A 519 2.64 20.62 8.92
CA ILE A 519 3.25 20.32 7.61
C ILE A 519 3.87 18.90 7.66
N GLN A 520 3.83 18.12 6.57
CA GLN A 520 4.81 17.04 6.41
C GLN A 520 6.16 17.67 6.08
N ASN A 521 6.95 17.99 7.12
CA ASN A 521 8.37 18.28 6.92
C ASN A 521 9.05 16.99 6.43
N GLN A 522 9.55 16.98 5.20
CA GLN A 522 10.79 16.25 4.95
C GLN A 522 11.87 17.04 5.68
N THR A 523 12.12 16.71 6.95
CA THR A 523 13.22 17.31 7.70
C THR A 523 14.51 17.22 6.87
N PRO A 524 15.36 18.27 6.84
CA PRO A 524 16.66 18.23 6.18
C PRO A 524 17.50 17.01 6.59
N GLU A 525 17.35 16.53 7.82
CA GLU A 525 17.93 15.28 8.32
C GLU A 525 17.52 14.05 7.52
N ARG A 526 16.25 13.93 7.10
CA ARG A 526 15.80 12.82 6.24
C ARG A 526 16.41 12.91 4.85
N MET A 527 16.64 14.12 4.33
CA MET A 527 17.34 14.29 3.05
C MET A 527 18.81 13.84 3.16
N ALA A 528 19.50 14.20 4.25
CA ALA A 528 20.86 13.72 4.51
C ALA A 528 20.91 12.19 4.60
N TRP A 529 19.99 11.56 5.33
CA TRP A 529 19.88 10.10 5.37
C TRP A 529 19.60 9.48 4.00
N ARG A 530 18.69 10.07 3.21
CA ARG A 530 18.42 9.60 1.84
C ARG A 530 19.65 9.65 0.94
N VAL A 531 20.43 10.72 1.02
CA VAL A 531 21.68 10.87 0.25
C VAL A 531 22.72 9.84 0.69
N LEU A 532 22.95 9.68 2.00
CA LEU A 532 23.91 8.71 2.53
C LEU A 532 23.53 7.27 2.17
N LEU A 533 22.26 6.91 2.36
CA LEU A 533 21.73 5.59 2.01
C LEU A 533 21.75 5.37 0.50
N GLY A 534 21.40 6.38 -0.29
CA GLY A 534 21.48 6.32 -1.76
C GLY A 534 22.90 6.04 -2.25
N LEU A 535 23.91 6.73 -1.68
CA LEU A 535 25.33 6.47 -2.00
C LEU A 535 25.73 5.06 -1.58
N PHE A 536 25.36 4.64 -0.37
CA PHE A 536 25.65 3.31 0.13
C PHE A 536 25.03 2.22 -0.74
N ILE A 537 23.76 2.36 -1.14
CA ILE A 537 23.06 1.43 -2.03
C ILE A 537 23.75 1.36 -3.39
N ALA A 538 24.02 2.52 -4.01
CA ALA A 538 24.66 2.58 -5.32
C ALA A 538 26.05 1.93 -5.32
N ILE A 539 26.86 2.18 -4.29
CA ILE A 539 28.19 1.55 -4.14
C ILE A 539 28.04 0.04 -3.90
N SER A 540 27.16 -0.37 -2.99
CA SER A 540 26.99 -1.78 -2.61
C SER A 540 26.48 -2.62 -3.77
N VAL A 541 25.49 -2.13 -4.53
CA VAL A 541 25.00 -2.80 -5.74
C VAL A 541 26.09 -2.78 -6.82
N GLY A 542 26.76 -1.63 -7.02
CA GLY A 542 27.88 -1.46 -7.95
C GLY A 542 28.99 -2.49 -7.76
N LEU A 543 29.40 -2.73 -6.51
CA LEU A 543 30.39 -3.74 -6.17
C LEU A 543 29.99 -5.14 -6.66
N VAL A 544 28.71 -5.49 -6.64
CA VAL A 544 28.23 -6.79 -7.12
C VAL A 544 28.12 -6.83 -8.64
N ILE A 545 27.45 -5.85 -9.25
CA ILE A 545 27.12 -5.89 -10.69
C ILE A 545 28.34 -5.74 -11.60
N VAL A 546 29.40 -5.05 -11.14
CA VAL A 546 30.66 -4.92 -11.90
C VAL A 546 31.28 -6.29 -12.20
N GLY A 547 31.12 -7.27 -11.30
CA GLY A 547 31.61 -8.64 -11.50
C GLY A 547 30.80 -9.51 -12.47
N GLY A 548 29.73 -8.99 -13.07
CA GLY A 548 28.89 -9.70 -14.03
C GLY A 548 28.12 -10.89 -13.43
N ILE A 549 27.55 -11.73 -14.31
CA ILE A 549 26.57 -12.75 -13.92
C ILE A 549 27.11 -13.78 -12.94
N ARG A 550 28.41 -14.11 -13.00
CA ARG A 550 29.04 -15.05 -12.05
C ARG A 550 29.01 -14.50 -10.62
N ARG A 551 29.36 -13.22 -10.42
CA ARG A 551 29.31 -12.58 -9.09
C ARG A 551 27.87 -12.39 -8.63
N ILE A 552 26.98 -12.01 -9.55
CA ILE A 552 25.53 -11.88 -9.27
C ILE A 552 24.97 -13.22 -8.78
N GLY A 553 25.20 -14.32 -9.51
CA GLY A 553 24.74 -15.65 -9.13
C GLY A 553 25.33 -16.13 -7.80
N GLN A 554 26.60 -15.84 -7.51
CA GLN A 554 27.23 -16.16 -6.23
C GLN A 554 26.63 -15.40 -5.04
N VAL A 555 26.29 -14.12 -5.23
CA VAL A 555 25.63 -13.32 -4.18
C VAL A 555 24.18 -13.77 -4.02
N ALA A 556 23.42 -13.88 -5.12
CA ALA A 556 22.02 -14.27 -5.11
C ALA A 556 21.78 -15.65 -4.49
N SER A 557 22.63 -16.64 -4.81
CA SER A 557 22.51 -18.01 -4.27
C SER A 557 22.69 -18.11 -2.75
N LYS A 558 23.32 -17.11 -2.12
CA LYS A 558 23.42 -17.02 -0.65
C LYS A 558 22.34 -16.12 -0.06
N LEU A 559 22.09 -14.99 -0.71
CA LEU A 559 21.18 -13.95 -0.23
C LEU A 559 19.71 -14.39 -0.30
N VAL A 560 19.29 -14.98 -1.43
CA VAL A 560 17.88 -15.35 -1.67
C VAL A 560 17.36 -16.38 -0.67
N PRO A 561 18.06 -17.50 -0.42
CA PRO A 561 17.61 -18.45 0.59
C PRO A 561 17.53 -17.82 1.98
N PHE A 562 18.53 -17.01 2.36
CA PHE A 562 18.57 -16.35 3.67
C PHE A 562 17.38 -15.40 3.86
N MET A 563 17.12 -14.52 2.90
CA MET A 563 16.04 -13.54 3.00
C MET A 563 14.66 -14.21 2.97
N CYS A 564 14.49 -15.29 2.18
CA CYS A 564 13.25 -16.06 2.16
C CYS A 564 12.99 -16.77 3.49
N VAL A 565 14.01 -17.44 4.06
CA VAL A 565 13.87 -18.14 5.35
C VAL A 565 13.53 -17.15 6.47
N LEU A 566 14.21 -16.00 6.53
CA LEU A 566 13.93 -14.97 7.53
C LEU A 566 12.45 -14.53 7.49
N TYR A 567 11.93 -14.24 6.29
CA TYR A 567 10.56 -13.78 6.11
C TYR A 567 9.54 -14.89 6.38
N ILE A 568 9.77 -16.09 5.84
CA ILE A 568 8.89 -17.26 5.99
C ILE A 568 8.77 -17.66 7.46
N LEU A 569 9.87 -17.67 8.22
CA LEU A 569 9.81 -18.00 9.65
C LEU A 569 8.97 -16.99 10.44
N GLY A 570 9.12 -15.69 10.15
CA GLY A 570 8.28 -14.66 10.74
C GLY A 570 6.80 -14.87 10.44
N ALA A 571 6.45 -15.10 9.17
CA ALA A 571 5.08 -15.34 8.74
C ALA A 571 4.50 -16.64 9.32
N LEU A 572 5.25 -17.76 9.28
CA LEU A 572 4.81 -19.04 9.86
C LEU A 572 4.52 -18.92 11.35
N THR A 573 5.33 -18.16 12.09
CA THR A 573 5.11 -17.93 13.51
C THR A 573 3.76 -17.24 13.74
N ILE A 574 3.45 -16.19 12.97
CA ILE A 574 2.15 -15.48 13.06
C ILE A 574 1.00 -16.42 12.70
N LEU A 575 1.14 -17.18 11.62
CA LEU A 575 0.10 -18.12 11.17
C LEU A 575 -0.14 -19.24 12.19
N PHE A 576 0.92 -19.75 12.82
CA PHE A 576 0.79 -20.74 13.89
C PHE A 576 0.07 -20.17 15.12
N LEU A 577 0.33 -18.90 15.47
CA LEU A 577 -0.34 -18.21 16.58
C LEU A 577 -1.81 -17.87 16.29
N ASN A 578 -2.22 -17.85 15.01
CA ASN A 578 -3.58 -17.56 14.55
C ASN A 578 -4.17 -18.72 13.73
N TYR A 579 -3.79 -19.96 14.08
CA TYR A 579 -4.12 -21.14 13.28
C TYR A 579 -5.63 -21.36 13.12
N ASP A 580 -6.41 -20.94 14.11
CA ASP A 580 -7.87 -21.00 14.18
C ASP A 580 -8.54 -20.09 13.14
N LYS A 581 -7.91 -18.97 12.78
CA LYS A 581 -8.41 -18.02 11.77
C LYS A 581 -8.05 -18.40 10.34
N ILE A 582 -7.14 -19.35 10.12
CA ILE A 582 -6.67 -19.71 8.78
C ILE A 582 -7.82 -20.19 7.86
N PRO A 583 -8.72 -21.08 8.29
CA PRO A 583 -9.85 -21.51 7.44
C PRO A 583 -10.76 -20.36 7.03
N GLU A 584 -11.04 -19.43 7.95
CA GLU A 584 -11.82 -18.22 7.68
C GLU A 584 -11.12 -17.31 6.67
N ALA A 585 -9.80 -17.12 6.80
CA ALA A 585 -9.01 -16.34 5.85
C ALA A 585 -9.09 -16.91 4.43
N PHE A 586 -8.99 -18.23 4.26
CA PHE A 586 -9.22 -18.87 2.96
C PHE A 586 -10.66 -18.65 2.48
N GLY A 587 -11.65 -18.83 3.35
CA GLY A 587 -13.06 -18.56 3.05
C GLY A 587 -13.29 -17.15 2.51
N LEU A 588 -12.66 -16.14 3.13
CA LEU A 588 -12.70 -14.74 2.71
C LEU A 588 -12.08 -14.52 1.34
N ILE A 589 -10.90 -15.12 1.09
CA ILE A 589 -10.22 -15.06 -0.22
C ILE A 589 -11.13 -15.63 -1.31
N PHE A 590 -11.69 -16.83 -1.13
CA PHE A 590 -12.57 -17.43 -2.13
C PHE A 590 -13.87 -16.65 -2.31
N TYR A 591 -14.49 -16.17 -1.22
CA TYR A 591 -15.74 -15.43 -1.28
C TYR A 591 -15.56 -14.12 -2.05
N HIS A 592 -14.57 -13.30 -1.70
CA HIS A 592 -14.32 -12.00 -2.34
C HIS A 592 -13.77 -12.14 -3.77
N ALA A 593 -13.22 -13.30 -4.15
CA ALA A 593 -12.76 -13.52 -5.52
C ALA A 593 -13.91 -13.52 -6.55
N PHE A 594 -15.12 -13.88 -6.12
CA PHE A 594 -16.29 -14.07 -6.97
C PHE A 594 -17.51 -13.23 -6.60
N HIS A 595 -17.46 -12.47 -5.50
CA HIS A 595 -18.55 -11.59 -5.06
C HIS A 595 -18.08 -10.15 -4.99
N SER A 596 -18.90 -9.21 -5.48
CA SER A 596 -18.61 -7.79 -5.33
C SER A 596 -18.79 -7.37 -3.87
N THR A 597 -17.79 -6.69 -3.33
CA THR A 597 -17.80 -6.19 -1.95
C THR A 597 -17.85 -4.67 -1.94
N GLY A 598 -18.78 -4.12 -1.17
CA GLY A 598 -18.81 -2.68 -0.89
C GLY A 598 -17.56 -2.24 -0.12
N ALA A 599 -17.27 -0.94 -0.14
CA ALA A 599 -16.23 -0.36 0.72
C ALA A 599 -16.53 -0.65 2.19
N VAL A 600 -15.52 -1.05 2.96
CA VAL A 600 -15.62 -1.21 4.41
C VAL A 600 -15.16 0.11 5.03
N GLU A 601 -15.96 0.67 5.94
CA GLU A 601 -15.56 1.88 6.68
C GLU A 601 -14.21 1.65 7.36
N GLY A 602 -13.26 2.55 7.12
CA GLY A 602 -11.94 2.52 7.76
C GLY A 602 -10.79 2.04 6.90
N GLY A 603 -10.98 1.56 5.65
CA GLY A 603 -9.80 1.27 4.83
C GLY A 603 -9.90 0.56 3.50
N PHE A 604 -10.79 -0.41 3.34
CA PHE A 604 -10.94 -1.13 2.08
C PHE A 604 -11.82 -0.33 1.11
N MET A 605 -11.32 -0.03 -0.09
CA MET A 605 -11.99 0.85 -1.05
C MET A 605 -13.25 0.27 -1.70
N GLY A 606 -13.55 -1.01 -1.47
CA GLY A 606 -14.59 -1.73 -2.21
C GLY A 606 -14.05 -2.24 -3.54
N ALA A 607 -14.50 -3.40 -3.97
CA ALA A 607 -14.05 -4.00 -5.23
C ALA A 607 -15.18 -4.76 -5.92
N THR A 608 -15.30 -4.53 -7.23
CA THR A 608 -16.06 -5.41 -8.11
C THR A 608 -15.24 -6.67 -8.38
N VAL A 609 -15.89 -7.74 -8.83
CA VAL A 609 -15.19 -8.97 -9.28
C VAL A 609 -14.13 -8.64 -10.34
N LEU A 610 -14.43 -7.72 -11.26
CA LEU A 610 -13.49 -7.30 -12.30
C LEU A 610 -12.28 -6.56 -11.72
N LEU A 611 -12.49 -5.64 -10.76
CA LEU A 611 -11.41 -4.90 -10.12
C LEU A 611 -10.51 -5.84 -9.30
N THR A 612 -11.13 -6.78 -8.58
CA THR A 612 -10.47 -7.85 -7.82
C THR A 612 -9.56 -8.68 -8.71
N LEU A 613 -10.08 -9.13 -9.86
CA LEU A 613 -9.30 -9.85 -10.87
C LEU A 613 -8.15 -8.99 -11.40
N GLN A 614 -8.43 -7.75 -11.81
CA GLN A 614 -7.42 -6.87 -12.39
C GLN A 614 -6.24 -6.63 -11.44
N TRP A 615 -6.51 -6.32 -10.17
CA TRP A 615 -5.47 -6.12 -9.17
C TRP A 615 -4.74 -7.41 -8.82
N GLY A 616 -5.45 -8.53 -8.75
CA GLY A 616 -4.85 -9.84 -8.54
C GLY A 616 -3.88 -10.21 -9.67
N VAL A 617 -4.30 -10.11 -10.94
CA VAL A 617 -3.42 -10.40 -12.07
C VAL A 617 -2.27 -9.40 -12.14
N LYS A 618 -2.56 -8.09 -12.07
CA LYS A 618 -1.54 -7.02 -12.14
C LYS A 618 -0.44 -7.25 -11.11
N ARG A 619 -0.80 -7.56 -9.86
CA ARG A 619 0.17 -7.73 -8.77
C ARG A 619 0.89 -9.07 -8.82
N ALA A 620 0.23 -10.15 -9.27
CA ALA A 620 0.93 -11.41 -9.51
C ALA A 620 1.98 -11.31 -10.61
N VAL A 621 1.64 -10.70 -11.76
CA VAL A 621 2.61 -10.54 -12.86
C VAL A 621 3.76 -9.63 -12.45
N PHE A 622 3.49 -8.57 -11.68
CA PHE A 622 4.55 -7.72 -11.12
C PHE A 622 5.48 -8.50 -10.17
N SER A 623 4.93 -9.42 -9.37
CA SER A 623 5.69 -10.23 -8.41
C SER A 623 6.51 -11.32 -9.10
N ASN A 624 5.87 -12.26 -9.79
CA ASN A 624 6.56 -13.44 -10.33
C ASN A 624 7.17 -13.26 -11.74
N GLU A 625 6.88 -12.12 -12.39
CA GLU A 625 7.32 -11.74 -13.73
C GLU A 625 6.93 -12.75 -14.83
N ALA A 626 5.91 -13.58 -14.57
CA ALA A 626 5.45 -14.55 -15.55
C ALA A 626 4.84 -13.87 -16.77
N GLY A 627 5.40 -14.14 -17.95
CA GLY A 627 4.95 -13.56 -19.21
C GLY A 627 5.55 -12.18 -19.55
N LEU A 628 6.38 -11.62 -18.67
CA LEU A 628 7.12 -10.38 -18.97
C LEU A 628 8.33 -10.60 -19.88
N GLY A 629 9.03 -11.74 -19.72
CA GLY A 629 10.19 -12.08 -20.53
C GLY A 629 11.55 -11.69 -19.95
N SER A 630 11.58 -11.13 -18.74
CA SER A 630 12.79 -10.76 -17.99
C SER A 630 13.57 -11.98 -17.45
N ALA A 631 12.92 -12.86 -16.68
CA ALA A 631 13.55 -14.04 -16.08
C ALA A 631 14.32 -14.97 -17.05
N PRO A 632 13.86 -15.21 -18.30
CA PRO A 632 14.62 -15.96 -19.31
C PRO A 632 16.03 -15.45 -19.55
N ILE A 633 16.33 -14.19 -19.25
CA ILE A 633 17.66 -13.58 -19.41
C ILE A 633 18.64 -14.20 -18.41
N ALA A 634 18.30 -14.28 -17.11
CA ALA A 634 19.12 -14.98 -16.12
C ALA A 634 19.22 -16.47 -16.42
N HIS A 635 18.10 -17.10 -16.77
CA HIS A 635 18.05 -18.52 -17.03
C HIS A 635 18.88 -18.94 -18.25
N ALA A 636 19.11 -18.05 -19.24
CA ALA A 636 20.00 -18.35 -20.37
C ALA A 636 21.45 -18.65 -19.97
N ALA A 637 21.91 -18.06 -18.86
CA ALA A 637 23.27 -18.21 -18.36
C ALA A 637 23.53 -19.55 -17.67
N ALA A 638 22.50 -20.38 -17.45
CA ALA A 638 22.64 -21.67 -16.80
C ALA A 638 23.43 -22.67 -17.66
N LYS A 639 24.28 -23.47 -17.01
CA LYS A 639 25.04 -24.56 -17.62
C LYS A 639 24.14 -25.76 -17.94
N THR A 640 23.74 -25.91 -19.19
CA THR A 640 22.95 -27.06 -19.65
C THR A 640 22.96 -27.20 -21.17
N LYS A 641 22.98 -28.44 -21.64
CA LYS A 641 22.73 -28.79 -23.06
C LYS A 641 21.26 -29.04 -23.38
N GLU A 642 20.41 -29.16 -22.36
CA GLU A 642 18.98 -29.50 -22.49
C GLU A 642 18.13 -28.31 -22.05
N PRO A 643 17.59 -27.49 -22.98
CA PRO A 643 16.80 -26.31 -22.66
C PRO A 643 15.55 -26.61 -21.81
N VAL A 644 14.99 -27.82 -21.92
CA VAL A 644 13.87 -28.29 -21.11
C VAL A 644 14.24 -28.29 -19.62
N ARG A 645 15.47 -28.64 -19.24
CA ARG A 645 15.90 -28.65 -17.84
C ARG A 645 15.76 -27.27 -17.22
N GLU A 646 16.20 -26.25 -17.94
CA GLU A 646 16.12 -24.88 -17.44
C GLU A 646 14.69 -24.34 -17.44
N GLY A 647 13.87 -24.70 -18.43
CA GLY A 647 12.45 -24.40 -18.40
C GLY A 647 11.78 -24.96 -17.13
N LEU A 648 12.12 -26.20 -16.74
CA LEU A 648 11.60 -26.84 -15.52
C LEU A 648 12.09 -26.14 -14.25
N VAL A 649 13.36 -25.71 -14.20
CA VAL A 649 13.89 -24.93 -13.08
C VAL A 649 13.15 -23.60 -12.97
N ALA A 650 13.02 -22.87 -14.08
CA ALA A 650 12.41 -21.54 -14.11
C ALA A 650 10.95 -21.52 -13.68
N MET A 651 10.17 -22.55 -14.02
CA MET A 651 8.76 -22.64 -13.61
C MET A 651 8.56 -22.79 -12.10
N THR A 652 9.60 -23.14 -11.33
CA THR A 652 9.51 -23.16 -9.86
C THR A 652 9.47 -21.75 -9.27
N GLY A 653 9.92 -20.73 -10.01
CA GLY A 653 9.95 -19.35 -9.55
C GLY A 653 8.58 -18.82 -9.09
N PRO A 654 7.53 -18.81 -9.94
CA PRO A 654 6.20 -18.36 -9.57
C PRO A 654 5.57 -19.13 -8.42
N PHE A 655 5.96 -20.40 -8.24
CA PHE A 655 5.51 -21.19 -7.09
C PHE A 655 6.12 -20.67 -5.79
N ILE A 656 7.45 -20.50 -5.74
CA ILE A 656 8.14 -19.97 -4.55
C ILE A 656 7.68 -18.55 -4.25
N ASP A 657 7.61 -17.71 -5.29
CA ASP A 657 7.24 -16.30 -5.19
C ASP A 657 5.78 -16.10 -4.74
N THR A 658 4.83 -16.58 -5.54
CA THR A 658 3.43 -16.20 -5.38
C THR A 658 2.65 -17.22 -4.56
N ILE A 659 2.84 -18.52 -4.84
CA ILE A 659 2.09 -19.58 -4.16
C ILE A 659 2.56 -19.75 -2.71
N VAL A 660 3.85 -19.58 -2.44
CA VAL A 660 4.40 -19.65 -1.07
C VAL A 660 4.46 -18.26 -0.43
N ILE A 661 5.39 -17.39 -0.86
CA ILE A 661 5.69 -16.15 -0.13
C ILE A 661 4.51 -15.19 -0.14
N CYS A 662 3.93 -14.86 -1.30
CA CYS A 662 2.81 -13.92 -1.36
C CYS A 662 1.55 -14.44 -0.63
N THR A 663 1.28 -15.74 -0.70
CA THR A 663 0.20 -16.36 0.08
C THR A 663 0.42 -16.17 1.57
N MET A 664 1.63 -16.38 2.06
CA MET A 664 1.95 -16.18 3.47
C MET A 664 1.78 -14.71 3.88
N THR A 665 2.24 -13.76 3.05
CA THR A 665 2.01 -12.33 3.28
C THR A 665 0.52 -12.01 3.37
N ALA A 666 -0.26 -12.51 2.41
CA ALA A 666 -1.70 -12.28 2.35
C ALA A 666 -2.42 -12.86 3.58
N LEU A 667 -2.09 -14.10 3.95
CA LEU A 667 -2.68 -14.74 5.12
C LEU A 667 -2.32 -13.98 6.40
N VAL A 668 -1.08 -13.55 6.57
CA VAL A 668 -0.68 -12.73 7.72
C VAL A 668 -1.50 -11.44 7.81
N ILE A 669 -1.68 -10.74 6.69
CA ILE A 669 -2.50 -9.51 6.62
C ILE A 669 -3.97 -9.78 6.97
N ILE A 670 -4.53 -10.92 6.53
CA ILE A 670 -5.94 -11.26 6.75
C ILE A 670 -6.19 -11.74 8.18
N VAL A 671 -5.39 -12.68 8.72
CA VAL A 671 -5.62 -13.24 10.06
C VAL A 671 -5.35 -12.23 11.20
N THR A 672 -4.61 -11.17 10.92
CA THR A 672 -4.36 -10.05 11.85
C THR A 672 -5.37 -8.91 11.70
N ASP A 673 -6.37 -9.07 10.83
CA ASP A 673 -7.45 -8.12 10.57
C ASP A 673 -6.98 -6.73 10.08
N GLN A 674 -5.71 -6.59 9.69
CA GLN A 674 -5.14 -5.30 9.28
C GLN A 674 -5.65 -4.82 7.93
N TRP A 675 -6.10 -5.74 7.07
CA TRP A 675 -6.64 -5.39 5.75
C TRP A 675 -7.87 -4.46 5.79
N ALA A 676 -8.56 -4.36 6.93
CA ALA A 676 -9.70 -3.48 7.13
C ALA A 676 -9.34 -2.07 7.66
N LEU A 677 -8.09 -1.84 8.08
CA LEU A 677 -7.67 -0.66 8.86
C LEU A 677 -7.06 0.50 8.05
N GLY A 678 -7.10 0.41 6.71
CA GLY A 678 -6.88 1.55 5.80
C GLY A 678 -5.46 1.90 5.43
N GLU A 679 -4.49 1.21 6.02
CA GLU A 679 -3.11 1.24 5.57
C GLU A 679 -2.95 0.48 4.24
N ASN A 680 -1.87 0.79 3.50
CA ASN A 680 -1.58 0.23 2.19
C ASN A 680 -0.08 -0.06 2.02
N GLY A 681 0.26 -0.92 1.06
CA GLY A 681 1.64 -1.20 0.67
C GLY A 681 2.48 -1.80 1.79
N ALA A 682 3.74 -1.40 1.87
CA ALA A 682 4.69 -1.92 2.84
C ALA A 682 4.24 -1.68 4.29
N ALA A 683 3.61 -0.53 4.56
CA ALA A 683 3.13 -0.17 5.90
C ALA A 683 2.08 -1.16 6.41
N LEU A 684 1.09 -1.52 5.58
CA LEU A 684 0.08 -2.51 5.94
C LEU A 684 0.69 -3.87 6.34
N THR A 685 1.71 -4.32 5.62
CA THR A 685 2.40 -5.57 5.96
C THR A 685 3.21 -5.43 7.24
N GLN A 686 3.87 -4.29 7.43
CA GLN A 686 4.63 -3.99 8.64
C GLN A 686 3.74 -3.99 9.88
N ASP A 687 2.54 -3.42 9.79
CA ASP A 687 1.56 -3.40 10.87
C ASP A 687 1.03 -4.81 11.16
N ALA A 688 0.72 -5.59 10.13
CA ALA A 688 0.31 -6.99 10.28
C ALA A 688 1.36 -7.84 11.01
N PHE A 689 2.64 -7.69 10.64
CA PHE A 689 3.72 -8.39 11.33
C PHE A 689 3.94 -7.88 12.76
N THR A 690 3.77 -6.58 12.99
CA THR A 690 3.95 -5.96 14.31
C THR A 690 2.86 -6.40 15.29
N VAL A 691 1.61 -6.52 14.84
CA VAL A 691 0.49 -7.02 15.64
C VAL A 691 0.53 -8.54 15.78
N GLY A 692 0.94 -9.26 14.74
CA GLY A 692 0.92 -10.72 14.69
C GLY A 692 2.01 -11.41 15.51
N LEU A 693 3.13 -10.75 15.81
CA LEU A 693 4.23 -11.33 16.57
C LEU A 693 4.22 -10.89 18.05
N PRO A 694 4.48 -11.82 18.99
CA PRO A 694 4.41 -11.54 20.43
C PRO A 694 5.60 -10.69 20.94
N PHE A 695 6.68 -10.61 20.17
CA PHE A 695 7.88 -9.87 20.52
C PHE A 695 7.82 -8.46 19.93
N TYR A 696 7.73 -7.46 20.81
CA TYR A 696 7.64 -6.06 20.45
C TYR A 696 8.78 -5.62 19.52
N GLY A 697 8.44 -4.95 18.43
CA GLY A 697 9.39 -4.42 17.44
C GLY A 697 9.95 -5.45 16.47
N LEU A 698 9.88 -6.75 16.78
CA LEU A 698 10.44 -7.82 15.94
C LEU A 698 9.73 -7.90 14.58
N GLY A 699 8.40 -7.74 14.53
CA GLY A 699 7.65 -7.76 13.28
C GLY A 699 8.03 -6.62 12.34
N GLY A 700 8.08 -5.39 12.88
CA GLY A 700 8.58 -4.24 12.14
C GLY A 700 10.00 -4.43 11.62
N LEU A 701 10.89 -5.00 12.44
CA LEU A 701 12.27 -5.29 12.05
C LEU A 701 12.37 -6.31 10.92
N ILE A 702 11.64 -7.43 11.02
CA ILE A 702 11.63 -8.48 9.99
C ILE A 702 11.18 -7.92 8.65
N VAL A 703 10.11 -7.11 8.64
CA VAL A 703 9.62 -6.49 7.39
C VAL A 703 10.59 -5.44 6.86
N ALA A 704 11.16 -4.59 7.72
CA ALA A 704 12.12 -3.56 7.29
C ALA A 704 13.40 -4.19 6.71
N LEU A 705 14.00 -5.17 7.41
CA LEU A 705 15.16 -5.91 6.91
C LEU A 705 14.81 -6.71 5.65
N GLY A 706 13.64 -7.34 5.63
CA GLY A 706 13.13 -8.06 4.46
C GLY A 706 13.06 -7.15 3.23
N LEU A 707 12.43 -5.98 3.35
CA LEU A 707 12.35 -4.98 2.27
C LEU A 707 13.73 -4.54 1.79
N ILE A 708 14.68 -4.29 2.70
CA ILE A 708 16.04 -3.90 2.34
C ILE A 708 16.74 -5.01 1.55
N LEU A 709 16.72 -6.24 2.05
CA LEU A 709 17.37 -7.38 1.40
C LEU A 709 16.72 -7.73 0.06
N PHE A 710 15.38 -7.71 0.01
CA PHE A 710 14.60 -8.03 -1.18
C PHE A 710 14.91 -7.02 -2.28
N ALA A 711 14.78 -5.72 -1.99
CA ALA A 711 15.05 -4.66 -2.95
C ALA A 711 16.51 -4.64 -3.42
N PHE A 712 17.48 -4.88 -2.52
CA PHE A 712 18.89 -5.02 -2.89
C PHE A 712 19.11 -6.17 -3.88
N SER A 713 18.52 -7.33 -3.59
CA SER A 713 18.61 -8.52 -4.46
C SER A 713 18.00 -8.26 -5.83
N THR A 714 16.85 -7.55 -5.89
CA THR A 714 16.16 -7.19 -7.12
C THR A 714 17.00 -6.25 -7.97
N SER A 715 17.64 -5.24 -7.37
CA SER A 715 18.50 -4.31 -8.10
C SER A 715 19.70 -4.96 -8.75
N ILE A 716 20.31 -5.96 -8.12
CA ILE A 716 21.44 -6.68 -8.70
C ILE A 716 20.99 -7.47 -9.94
N SER A 717 19.87 -8.20 -9.86
CA SER A 717 19.42 -9.04 -10.99
C SER A 717 18.86 -8.23 -12.15
N TRP A 718 18.08 -7.18 -11.88
CA TRP A 718 17.53 -6.33 -12.93
C TRP A 718 18.60 -5.52 -13.66
N SER A 719 19.73 -5.24 -13.00
CA SER A 719 20.91 -4.70 -13.69
C SER A 719 21.41 -5.67 -14.77
N TYR A 720 21.47 -6.97 -14.49
CA TYR A 720 21.86 -7.95 -15.51
C TYR A 720 20.83 -8.05 -16.65
N TYR A 721 19.53 -7.95 -16.35
CA TYR A 721 18.50 -7.96 -17.39
C TYR A 721 18.66 -6.80 -18.36
N GLY A 722 18.83 -5.59 -17.84
CA GLY A 722 19.04 -4.43 -18.70
C GLY A 722 20.40 -4.47 -19.40
N ASP A 723 21.44 -5.03 -18.79
CA ASP A 723 22.76 -5.12 -19.43
C ASP A 723 22.75 -6.02 -20.68
N ARG A 724 22.06 -7.17 -20.65
CA ARG A 724 21.87 -8.06 -21.82
C ARG A 724 21.02 -7.40 -22.90
N CYS A 725 20.02 -6.61 -22.50
CA CYS A 725 19.19 -5.88 -23.44
C CYS A 725 19.96 -4.74 -24.12
N VAL A 726 20.80 -4.01 -23.38
CA VAL A 726 21.68 -2.97 -23.92
C VAL A 726 22.76 -3.55 -24.82
N GLU A 727 23.35 -4.69 -24.44
CA GLU A 727 24.28 -5.45 -25.27
C GLU A 727 23.66 -5.82 -26.61
N TYR A 728 22.41 -6.30 -26.62
CA TYR A 728 21.70 -6.63 -27.85
C TYR A 728 21.51 -5.41 -28.77
N LEU A 729 21.24 -4.23 -28.20
CA LEU A 729 20.96 -3.00 -28.95
C LEU A 729 22.23 -2.29 -29.45
N PHE A 730 23.28 -2.26 -28.63
CA PHE A 730 24.44 -1.39 -28.81
C PHE A 730 25.78 -2.12 -28.77
N GLY A 731 25.78 -3.44 -28.57
CA GLY A 731 26.96 -4.28 -28.47
C GLY A 731 27.59 -4.32 -27.08
N GLU A 732 28.57 -5.19 -26.91
CA GLU A 732 29.24 -5.50 -25.63
C GLU A 732 29.87 -4.27 -24.94
N LYS A 733 30.41 -3.34 -25.73
CA LYS A 733 31.04 -2.11 -25.21
C LYS A 733 30.08 -1.21 -24.44
N ALA A 734 28.76 -1.38 -24.62
CA ALA A 734 27.74 -0.60 -23.92
C ALA A 734 27.39 -1.14 -22.52
N ILE A 735 27.82 -2.37 -22.18
CA ILE A 735 27.51 -3.02 -20.89
C ILE A 735 28.06 -2.20 -19.71
N MET A 736 29.35 -1.83 -19.75
CA MET A 736 29.98 -1.13 -18.64
C MET A 736 29.45 0.29 -18.43
N PRO A 737 29.27 1.14 -19.48
CA PRO A 737 28.57 2.41 -19.35
C PRO A 737 27.16 2.27 -18.76
N TYR A 738 26.39 1.27 -19.21
CA TYR A 738 25.05 1.03 -18.67
C TYR A 738 25.07 0.72 -17.16
N ARG A 739 26.00 -0.12 -16.67
CA ARG A 739 26.11 -0.43 -15.24
C ARG A 739 26.42 0.81 -14.39
N TRP A 740 27.27 1.71 -14.88
CA TRP A 740 27.54 2.97 -14.18
C TRP A 740 26.33 3.89 -14.13
N ILE A 741 25.60 4.01 -15.23
CA ILE A 741 24.34 4.75 -15.28
C ILE A 741 23.33 4.12 -14.32
N PHE A 742 23.21 2.79 -14.30
CA PHE A 742 22.34 2.05 -13.38
C PHE A 742 22.63 2.39 -11.91
N CYS A 743 23.90 2.41 -11.50
CA CYS A 743 24.28 2.85 -10.14
C CYS A 743 23.89 4.30 -9.86
N GLY A 744 24.06 5.21 -10.83
CA GLY A 744 23.63 6.60 -10.70
C GLY A 744 22.11 6.73 -10.47
N PHE A 745 21.31 5.95 -11.19
CA PHE A 745 19.86 5.93 -11.00
C PHE A 745 19.42 5.34 -9.66
N LEU A 746 20.20 4.41 -9.06
CA LEU A 746 19.92 3.94 -7.69
C LEU A 746 20.06 5.07 -6.68
N PHE A 747 21.07 5.93 -6.83
CA PHE A 747 21.22 7.12 -6.00
C PHE A 747 20.05 8.08 -6.19
N ILE A 748 19.68 8.38 -7.45
CA ILE A 748 18.55 9.28 -7.75
C ILE A 748 17.25 8.73 -7.16
N GLY A 749 16.99 7.42 -7.28
CA GLY A 749 15.80 6.77 -6.73
C GLY A 749 15.67 6.91 -5.22
N ALA A 750 16.78 6.85 -4.47
CA ALA A 750 16.77 6.96 -3.02
C ALA A 750 16.39 8.38 -2.55
N VAL A 751 16.74 9.39 -3.36
CA VAL A 751 16.57 10.81 -3.06
C VAL A 751 15.23 11.37 -3.56
N TRP A 752 14.72 10.92 -4.71
CA TRP A 752 13.51 11.46 -5.34
C TRP A 752 12.22 10.68 -5.03
N SER A 753 11.07 11.38 -5.05
CA SER A 753 9.75 10.82 -4.76
C SER A 753 9.17 9.96 -5.90
N LEU A 754 8.39 8.94 -5.52
CA LEU A 754 8.16 7.73 -6.29
C LEU A 754 6.91 7.64 -7.16
N LYS A 755 5.89 8.50 -6.97
CA LYS A 755 4.60 8.26 -7.66
C LYS A 755 4.77 8.16 -9.19
N PRO A 756 5.51 9.06 -9.87
CA PRO A 756 5.77 8.92 -11.31
C PRO A 756 6.64 7.71 -11.68
N VAL A 757 7.49 7.24 -10.75
CA VAL A 757 8.44 6.14 -10.98
C VAL A 757 7.73 4.80 -11.03
N TRP A 758 6.74 4.59 -10.15
CA TRP A 758 5.91 3.38 -10.18
C TRP A 758 5.05 3.32 -11.44
N ASP A 759 4.46 4.44 -11.85
CA ASP A 759 3.65 4.50 -13.08
C ASP A 759 4.51 4.23 -14.32
N PHE A 760 5.73 4.77 -14.35
CA PHE A 760 6.72 4.49 -15.38
C PHE A 760 7.12 3.01 -15.44
N ALA A 761 7.38 2.41 -14.28
CA ALA A 761 7.74 0.99 -14.17
C ALA A 761 6.59 0.10 -14.66
N ASP A 762 5.37 0.35 -14.21
CA ASP A 762 4.17 -0.39 -14.61
C ASP A 762 3.95 -0.32 -16.13
N PHE A 763 4.15 0.86 -16.74
CA PHE A 763 4.05 1.06 -18.18
C PHE A 763 5.10 0.28 -18.97
N THR A 764 6.37 0.41 -18.60
CA THR A 764 7.50 -0.20 -19.33
C THR A 764 7.53 -1.72 -19.20
N MET A 765 7.13 -2.27 -18.05
CA MET A 765 6.96 -3.71 -17.85
C MET A 765 5.84 -4.28 -18.74
N ALA A 766 4.71 -3.59 -18.81
CA ALA A 766 3.63 -3.98 -19.71
C ALA A 766 4.04 -3.93 -21.19
N ALA A 767 4.81 -2.90 -21.58
CA ALA A 767 5.30 -2.74 -22.94
C ALA A 767 6.25 -3.87 -23.38
N MET A 768 7.13 -4.38 -22.51
CA MET A 768 8.01 -5.51 -22.86
C MET A 768 7.29 -6.87 -22.88
N ALA A 769 6.18 -7.02 -22.13
CA ALA A 769 5.41 -8.27 -22.12
C ALA A 769 4.85 -8.60 -23.52
N PHE A 770 4.39 -7.58 -24.25
CA PHE A 770 3.76 -7.75 -25.56
C PHE A 770 4.67 -8.46 -26.60
N PRO A 771 5.88 -7.97 -26.94
CA PRO A 771 6.76 -8.65 -27.88
C PRO A 771 7.18 -10.05 -27.39
N ASN A 772 7.41 -10.20 -26.08
CA ASN A 772 7.74 -11.47 -25.46
C ASN A 772 6.65 -12.53 -25.68
N LEU A 773 5.38 -12.19 -25.42
CA LEU A 773 4.26 -13.12 -25.53
C LEU A 773 4.02 -13.53 -26.99
N ILE A 774 4.08 -12.59 -27.92
CA ILE A 774 3.96 -12.89 -29.37
C ILE A 774 5.05 -13.88 -29.79
N GLY A 775 6.31 -13.60 -29.44
CA GLY A 775 7.43 -14.47 -29.74
C GLY A 775 7.25 -15.89 -29.21
N THR A 776 6.82 -15.99 -27.95
CA THR A 776 6.65 -17.26 -27.25
C THR A 776 5.51 -18.08 -27.84
N ILE A 777 4.35 -17.46 -28.11
CA ILE A 777 3.19 -18.13 -28.72
C ILE A 777 3.54 -18.62 -30.13
N ALA A 778 4.18 -17.78 -30.93
CA ALA A 778 4.57 -18.14 -32.29
C ALA A 778 5.59 -19.30 -32.32
N LEU A 779 6.42 -19.42 -31.28
CA LEU A 779 7.38 -20.53 -31.12
C LEU A 779 6.84 -21.70 -30.28
N SER A 780 5.54 -21.74 -29.99
CA SER A 780 4.92 -22.81 -29.18
C SER A 780 5.19 -24.22 -29.75
N GLY A 781 5.20 -24.38 -31.07
CA GLY A 781 5.54 -25.67 -31.72
C GLY A 781 6.95 -26.17 -31.39
N VAL A 782 7.91 -25.25 -31.23
CA VAL A 782 9.28 -25.59 -30.81
C VAL A 782 9.30 -26.06 -29.36
N VAL A 783 8.60 -25.35 -28.47
CA VAL A 783 8.48 -25.71 -27.06
C VAL A 783 7.87 -27.11 -26.91
N ILE A 784 6.77 -27.38 -27.63
CA ILE A 784 6.10 -28.69 -27.61
C ILE A 784 7.03 -29.80 -28.10
N SER A 785 7.68 -29.58 -29.24
CA SER A 785 8.57 -30.58 -29.86
C SER A 785 9.73 -30.96 -28.92
N MET A 786 10.43 -29.98 -28.36
CA MET A 786 11.56 -30.22 -27.46
C MET A 786 11.13 -30.83 -26.13
N THR A 787 9.98 -30.41 -25.60
CA THR A 787 9.43 -31.01 -24.39
C THR A 787 9.12 -32.50 -24.60
N LYS A 788 8.51 -32.85 -25.74
CA LYS A 788 8.21 -34.25 -26.08
C LYS A 788 9.49 -35.07 -26.26
N ASP A 789 10.48 -34.54 -26.96
CA ASP A 789 11.77 -35.19 -27.17
C ASP A 789 12.52 -35.45 -25.85
N TYR A 790 12.61 -34.45 -24.97
CA TYR A 790 13.31 -34.60 -23.70
C TYR A 790 12.68 -35.68 -22.81
N PHE A 791 11.35 -35.77 -22.80
CA PHE A 791 10.61 -36.74 -21.98
C PHE A 791 10.41 -38.10 -22.66
N SER A 792 10.75 -38.27 -23.93
CA SER A 792 10.76 -39.58 -24.60
C SER A 792 12.04 -40.37 -24.31
N ARG A 793 13.13 -39.67 -23.97
CA ARG A 793 14.43 -40.25 -23.62
C ARG A 793 14.52 -40.54 -22.11
N PRO A 794 15.38 -41.46 -21.62
CA PRO A 794 15.66 -41.60 -20.19
C PRO A 794 16.40 -40.39 -19.63
N GLN A 795 15.92 -39.81 -18.52
CA GLN A 795 16.61 -38.69 -17.85
C GLN A 795 17.70 -39.20 -16.90
N ILE A 796 18.89 -39.45 -17.44
CA ILE A 796 20.04 -39.98 -16.70
C ILE A 796 20.70 -38.85 -15.88
N PRO A 797 20.80 -38.97 -14.54
CA PRO A 797 21.54 -38.02 -13.70
C PRO A 797 23.03 -37.99 -14.04
N TRP A 798 23.68 -36.86 -13.82
CA TRP A 798 25.13 -36.76 -13.93
C TRP A 798 25.80 -37.54 -12.80
N LYS A 799 26.75 -38.42 -13.14
CA LYS A 799 27.58 -39.12 -12.16
C LYS A 799 28.76 -38.22 -11.83
N LYS A 800 28.80 -37.72 -10.59
CA LYS A 800 29.89 -36.89 -10.06
C LYS A 800 31.20 -37.65 -9.98
#